data_AF-A0A7C7U3Y6-F1
#
_entry.id   AF-A0A7C7U3Y6-F1
#
_cell.length_a   1.000
_cell.length_b   1.000
_cell.length_c   1.000
_cell.angle_alpha   90.00
_cell.angle_beta   90.00
_cell.angle_gamma   90.00
#
_symmetry.space_group_name_H-M   'P 1'
#
loop_
_entity.id
_entity.type
_entity.pdbx_description
1 polymer ?
#
loop_
_entity_poly.entity_id
_entity_poly.type
_entity_poly.pdbx_seq_one_letter_code
_entity_poly.pdbx_strand_id
1 'polypeptide(L)'
;MPNSRILALIAVLGALFLSGTASIVNQVVWQRGLKIQLGGSESISSMIVVLVFMLGLGLGAALMGSWARRVDRPLRIFASIELALCLVNLLIAGLFALDLSESIYAVQRLALSTGLPLRLIYALAALLVLLVPTVLMGATLPIASETCQRQLGARESSLITILFFLNTLGAVLGAFGSSFVLLPLFGQRFSLIMAAALNLVAAAILFGLHLSFQSPKPNESTPRAAAAQRGWRPNREEMLGFGLGCVSLAYEMYLFRLMALAHEPLPVTFAITLCFYLLFWSVGVFFSSRFPKRLTVIFSLTALMVATTPYVYELDRFSAHFSMAFGGLLYFIPCIGFGLLYGVLVSRSNRDWGSDVGRYYAYNTLGSCLGILAMTLVGYELPLHYGAFVITVGILVSLFYWLASSQVREPASRIRWRVAMLTSCVALVGLIMSGMSIPYSLSSTHGIRTYWGRDGVVEVFEDGDVYIDGLWHTHLSPGGQHIGKSYTWMMAVSALLARDDEPAQDILVIGNGVGLTASTFAGQPEARIDAYEINRTLEEVLRDYEAETLGAGRNPQIKIAWMDARSGLALNTKQYDIIVSAPLYLRQAGSSTLLSKEYFELLGRRLKPKGVVAVYAHEGTPAQSTLVRRTIASVFDYQQTFDKHVVLIASNDPIRIDREALAKLENRPGVLAAQLRNYGATRAGGRRADLLARLDRPSAPVRLGKFLITDDHPLVEYIWAARRLVDIESENEPSD
;
A
#
# COMPACT_ATOMS: atom_id res chain seq x y z
N MET A 1 -13.53 -28.42 -32.88
CA MET A 1 -14.76 -27.63 -32.60
C MET A 1 -15.10 -26.83 -33.85
N PRO A 2 -16.38 -26.56 -34.16
CA PRO A 2 -16.75 -25.65 -35.26
C PRO A 2 -16.19 -24.24 -35.01
N ASN A 3 -15.82 -23.52 -36.09
CA ASN A 3 -15.16 -22.20 -36.02
C ASN A 3 -15.94 -21.18 -35.16
N SER A 4 -17.27 -21.23 -35.17
CA SER A 4 -18.12 -20.35 -34.33
C SER A 4 -17.93 -20.54 -32.83
N ARG A 5 -17.67 -21.77 -32.35
CA ARG A 5 -17.41 -22.04 -30.93
C ARG A 5 -16.01 -21.59 -30.50
N ILE A 6 -15.04 -21.67 -31.40
CA ILE A 6 -13.68 -21.16 -31.14
C ILE A 6 -13.73 -19.64 -30.97
N LEU A 7 -14.42 -18.94 -31.88
CA LEU A 7 -14.63 -17.49 -31.77
C LEU A 7 -15.37 -17.12 -30.47
N ALA A 8 -16.38 -17.89 -30.08
CA ALA A 8 -17.10 -17.67 -28.82
C ALA A 8 -16.19 -17.86 -27.58
N LEU A 9 -15.32 -18.87 -27.59
CA LEU A 9 -14.33 -19.07 -26.53
C LEU A 9 -13.36 -17.90 -26.46
N ILE A 10 -12.82 -17.45 -27.60
CA ILE A 10 -11.95 -16.27 -27.66
C ILE A 10 -12.65 -15.03 -27.09
N ALA A 11 -13.93 -14.83 -27.40
CA ALA A 11 -14.70 -13.71 -26.89
C ALA A 11 -14.94 -13.80 -25.36
N VAL A 12 -15.20 -15.00 -24.81
CA VAL A 12 -15.25 -15.20 -23.34
C VAL A 12 -13.90 -14.91 -22.69
N LEU A 13 -12.80 -15.36 -23.31
CA LEU A 13 -11.45 -15.09 -22.83
C LEU A 13 -11.11 -13.58 -22.87
N GLY A 14 -11.53 -12.87 -23.92
CA GLY A 14 -11.39 -11.43 -24.04
C GLY A 14 -12.20 -10.67 -22.99
N ALA A 15 -13.46 -11.06 -22.76
CA ALA A 15 -14.28 -10.49 -21.70
C ALA A 15 -13.65 -10.70 -20.31
N LEU A 16 -13.09 -11.89 -20.07
CA LEU A 16 -12.42 -12.21 -18.82
C LEU A 16 -11.11 -11.41 -18.63
N PHE A 17 -10.35 -11.17 -19.70
CA PHE A 17 -9.18 -10.29 -19.67
C PHE A 17 -9.57 -8.85 -19.27
N LEU A 18 -10.62 -8.29 -19.90
CA LEU A 18 -11.12 -6.96 -19.58
C LEU A 18 -11.62 -6.87 -18.12
N SER A 19 -12.33 -7.91 -17.67
CA SER A 19 -12.80 -8.04 -16.29
C SER A 19 -11.64 -8.07 -15.29
N GLY A 20 -10.58 -8.82 -15.59
CA GLY A 20 -9.34 -8.84 -14.82
C GLY A 20 -8.65 -7.48 -14.76
N THR A 21 -8.57 -6.75 -15.88
CA THR A 21 -8.03 -5.38 -15.92
C THR A 21 -8.84 -4.43 -15.04
N ALA A 22 -10.17 -4.41 -15.20
CA ALA A 22 -11.05 -3.58 -14.38
C ALA A 22 -10.94 -3.92 -12.89
N SER A 23 -10.85 -5.22 -12.57
CA SER A 23 -10.76 -5.72 -11.20
C SER A 23 -9.57 -5.16 -10.42
N ILE A 24 -8.39 -5.09 -11.03
CA ILE A 24 -7.21 -4.54 -10.35
C ILE A 24 -7.19 -3.02 -10.34
N VAL A 25 -7.70 -2.36 -11.39
CA VAL A 25 -7.92 -0.89 -11.34
C VAL A 25 -8.80 -0.56 -10.14
N ASN A 26 -9.90 -1.29 -9.96
CA ASN A 26 -10.79 -1.16 -8.81
C ASN A 26 -10.08 -1.41 -7.48
N GLN A 27 -9.32 -2.50 -7.35
CA GLN A 27 -8.60 -2.82 -6.11
C GLN A 27 -7.66 -1.67 -5.70
N VAL A 28 -6.85 -1.16 -6.64
CA VAL A 28 -5.88 -0.10 -6.38
C VAL A 28 -6.58 1.22 -6.01
N VAL A 29 -7.62 1.60 -6.77
CA VAL A 29 -8.35 2.85 -6.54
C VAL A 29 -9.16 2.79 -5.24
N TRP A 30 -9.88 1.70 -4.98
CA TRP A 30 -10.67 1.56 -3.75
C TRP A 30 -9.80 1.50 -2.50
N GLN A 31 -8.65 0.82 -2.57
CA GLN A 31 -7.70 0.82 -1.46
C GLN A 31 -7.19 2.23 -1.16
N ARG A 32 -6.89 3.04 -2.18
CA ARG A 32 -6.48 4.42 -1.99
C ARG A 32 -7.62 5.30 -1.45
N GLY A 33 -8.80 5.22 -2.05
CA GLY A 33 -9.96 6.04 -1.67
C GLY A 33 -10.42 5.79 -0.24
N LEU A 34 -10.47 4.52 0.19
CA LEU A 34 -10.83 4.17 1.57
C LEU A 34 -9.80 4.67 2.58
N LYS A 35 -8.50 4.62 2.27
CA LYS A 35 -7.46 5.19 3.13
C LYS A 35 -7.66 6.69 3.37
N ILE A 36 -7.93 7.43 2.30
CA ILE A 36 -8.12 8.88 2.35
C ILE A 36 -9.40 9.24 3.13
N GLN A 37 -10.52 8.62 2.78
CA GLN A 37 -11.81 8.99 3.36
C GLN A 37 -11.99 8.51 4.79
N LEU A 38 -11.51 7.30 5.11
CA LEU A 38 -11.65 6.78 6.47
C LEU A 38 -10.54 7.29 7.40
N GLY A 39 -9.41 7.77 6.89
CA GLY A 39 -8.26 8.23 7.68
C GLY A 39 -7.34 7.08 8.14
N GLY A 40 -7.40 5.93 7.49
CA GLY A 40 -6.63 4.74 7.85
C GLY A 40 -5.35 4.57 7.01
N SER A 41 -4.40 5.49 7.10
CA SER A 41 -3.12 5.35 6.36
C SER A 41 -2.16 4.30 6.96
N GLU A 42 -2.46 3.80 8.18
CA GLU A 42 -1.71 2.74 8.88
C GLU A 42 -1.63 1.42 8.08
N SER A 43 -0.58 0.66 8.35
CA SER A 43 -0.33 -0.69 7.84
C SER A 43 -1.55 -1.62 8.04
N ILE A 44 -2.16 -1.58 9.23
CA ILE A 44 -3.30 -2.40 9.64
C ILE A 44 -4.57 -2.03 8.85
N SER A 45 -4.81 -0.75 8.64
CA SER A 45 -5.98 -0.28 7.87
C SER A 45 -5.88 -0.72 6.40
N SER A 46 -4.67 -0.67 5.83
CA SER A 46 -4.38 -1.22 4.50
C SER A 46 -4.66 -2.73 4.42
N MET A 47 -4.21 -3.47 5.44
CA MET A 47 -4.44 -4.91 5.55
C MET A 47 -5.92 -5.26 5.61
N ILE A 48 -6.71 -4.53 6.42
CA ILE A 48 -8.15 -4.76 6.55
C ILE A 48 -8.85 -4.63 5.20
N VAL A 49 -8.51 -3.62 4.40
CA VAL A 49 -9.10 -3.43 3.07
C VAL A 49 -8.80 -4.60 2.14
N VAL A 50 -7.53 -5.02 2.05
CA VAL A 50 -7.13 -6.17 1.22
C VAL A 50 -7.77 -7.46 1.73
N LEU A 51 -7.85 -7.64 3.05
CA LEU A 51 -8.50 -8.80 3.68
C LEU A 51 -9.99 -8.88 3.34
N VAL A 52 -10.73 -7.79 3.49
CA VAL A 52 -12.15 -7.72 3.11
C VAL A 52 -12.33 -8.02 1.62
N PHE A 53 -11.46 -7.47 0.79
CA PHE A 53 -11.49 -7.71 -0.65
C PHE A 53 -11.30 -9.19 -0.99
N MET A 54 -10.30 -9.84 -0.37
CA MET A 54 -10.07 -11.29 -0.54
C MET A 54 -11.22 -12.12 0.03
N LEU A 55 -11.74 -11.79 1.22
CA LEU A 55 -12.89 -12.50 1.79
C LEU A 55 -14.11 -12.44 0.86
N GLY A 56 -14.37 -11.29 0.24
CA GLY A 56 -15.43 -11.13 -0.75
C GLY A 56 -15.21 -11.98 -2.01
N LEU A 57 -13.99 -11.99 -2.57
CA LEU A 57 -13.65 -12.87 -3.70
C LEU A 57 -13.88 -14.34 -3.37
N GLY A 58 -13.41 -14.79 -2.20
CA GLY A 58 -13.58 -16.18 -1.74
C GLY A 58 -15.05 -16.54 -1.52
N LEU A 59 -15.83 -15.63 -0.93
CA LEU A 59 -17.27 -15.81 -0.74
C LEU A 59 -18.01 -15.88 -2.08
N GLY A 60 -17.70 -14.98 -3.01
CA GLY A 60 -18.24 -14.99 -4.38
C GLY A 60 -17.96 -16.29 -5.11
N ALA A 61 -16.71 -16.79 -5.00
CA ALA A 61 -16.30 -18.05 -5.59
C ALA A 61 -17.04 -19.25 -4.98
N ALA A 62 -17.24 -19.26 -3.66
CA ALA A 62 -17.98 -20.31 -2.95
C ALA A 62 -19.47 -20.31 -3.32
N LEU A 63 -20.10 -19.13 -3.31
CA LEU A 63 -21.52 -18.96 -3.64
C LEU A 63 -21.77 -19.36 -5.09
N MET A 64 -21.02 -18.81 -6.03
CA MET A 64 -21.18 -19.14 -7.45
C MET A 64 -20.79 -20.59 -7.74
N GLY A 65 -19.76 -21.15 -7.11
CA GLY A 65 -19.43 -22.57 -7.25
C GLY A 65 -20.59 -23.48 -6.85
N SER A 66 -21.28 -23.18 -5.75
CA SER A 66 -22.45 -23.95 -5.32
C SER A 66 -23.68 -23.75 -6.24
N TRP A 67 -23.79 -22.58 -6.86
CA TRP A 67 -24.96 -22.19 -7.66
C TRP A 67 -24.81 -22.47 -9.16
N ALA A 68 -23.58 -22.52 -9.70
CA ALA A 68 -23.28 -22.63 -11.14
C ALA A 68 -24.05 -23.77 -11.83
N ARG A 69 -24.12 -24.94 -11.19
CA ARG A 69 -24.88 -26.10 -11.69
C ARG A 69 -26.37 -25.84 -11.90
N ARG A 70 -26.96 -24.94 -11.12
CA ARG A 70 -28.39 -24.58 -11.18
C ARG A 70 -28.65 -23.46 -12.17
N VAL A 71 -27.61 -22.83 -12.72
CA VAL A 71 -27.75 -21.76 -13.69
C VAL A 71 -28.07 -22.35 -15.06
N ASP A 72 -29.20 -21.92 -15.64
CA ASP A 72 -29.62 -22.32 -16.98
C ASP A 72 -28.85 -21.59 -18.08
N ARG A 73 -28.53 -20.31 -17.86
CA ARG A 73 -27.90 -19.40 -18.84
C ARG A 73 -26.64 -18.75 -18.27
N PRO A 74 -25.51 -19.48 -18.18
CA PRO A 74 -24.31 -18.98 -17.53
C PRO A 74 -23.71 -17.76 -18.25
N LEU A 75 -23.77 -17.67 -19.60
CA LEU A 75 -23.40 -16.46 -20.33
C LEU A 75 -24.17 -15.21 -19.87
N ARG A 76 -25.49 -15.34 -19.66
CA ARG A 76 -26.33 -14.21 -19.23
C ARG A 76 -25.97 -13.77 -17.82
N ILE A 77 -25.77 -14.73 -16.90
CA ILE A 77 -25.36 -14.40 -15.52
C ILE A 77 -23.99 -13.74 -15.52
N PHE A 78 -23.04 -14.25 -16.31
CA PHE A 78 -21.73 -13.62 -16.45
C PHE A 78 -21.84 -12.18 -16.98
N ALA A 79 -22.62 -11.96 -18.05
CA ALA A 79 -22.86 -10.63 -18.58
C ALA A 79 -23.53 -9.68 -17.57
N SER A 80 -24.49 -10.18 -16.78
CA SER A 80 -25.15 -9.41 -15.72
C SER A 80 -24.20 -9.04 -14.58
N ILE A 81 -23.26 -9.92 -14.22
CA ILE A 81 -22.23 -9.63 -13.20
C ILE A 81 -21.34 -8.48 -13.68
N GLU A 82 -20.85 -8.55 -14.92
CA GLU A 82 -20.03 -7.48 -15.50
C GLU A 82 -20.79 -6.15 -15.60
N LEU A 83 -22.08 -6.18 -15.99
CA LEU A 83 -22.91 -4.98 -16.00
C LEU A 83 -23.13 -4.42 -14.59
N ALA A 84 -23.34 -5.27 -13.58
CA ALA A 84 -23.47 -4.83 -12.19
C ALA A 84 -22.18 -4.18 -11.67
N LEU A 85 -21.01 -4.74 -12.01
CA LEU A 85 -19.70 -4.14 -11.68
C LEU A 85 -19.52 -2.76 -12.34
N CYS A 86 -19.94 -2.61 -13.60
CA CYS A 86 -19.98 -1.29 -14.26
C CYS A 86 -20.80 -0.27 -13.45
N LEU A 87 -22.03 -0.63 -13.06
CA LEU A 87 -22.89 0.24 -12.27
C LEU A 87 -22.30 0.58 -10.89
N VAL A 88 -21.68 -0.39 -10.22
CA VAL A 88 -21.01 -0.15 -8.94
C VAL A 88 -19.84 0.82 -9.10
N ASN A 89 -19.03 0.67 -10.14
CA ASN A 89 -17.91 1.58 -10.42
C ASN A 89 -18.40 3.02 -10.66
N LEU A 90 -19.48 3.19 -11.45
CA LEU A 90 -20.09 4.50 -11.68
C LEU A 90 -20.67 5.11 -10.40
N LEU A 91 -21.31 4.29 -9.56
CA LEU A 91 -21.82 4.72 -8.26
C LEU A 91 -20.68 5.23 -7.36
N ILE A 92 -19.60 4.45 -7.21
CA ILE A 92 -18.46 4.83 -6.36
C ILE A 92 -17.77 6.07 -6.93
N ALA A 93 -17.60 6.18 -8.25
CA ALA A 93 -17.07 7.39 -8.88
C ALA A 93 -17.93 8.63 -8.59
N GLY A 94 -19.26 8.48 -8.61
CA GLY A 94 -20.21 9.52 -8.23
C GLY A 94 -20.12 9.88 -6.74
N LEU A 95 -19.98 8.90 -5.84
CA LEU A 95 -19.77 9.14 -4.41
C LEU A 95 -18.47 9.90 -4.14
N PHE A 96 -17.40 9.56 -4.86
CA PHE A 96 -16.12 10.27 -4.76
C PHE A 96 -16.22 11.69 -5.29
N ALA A 97 -17.23 12.02 -6.11
CA ALA A 97 -17.51 13.37 -6.59
C ALA A 97 -18.05 14.31 -5.50
N LEU A 98 -18.64 13.74 -4.45
CA LEU A 98 -19.26 14.47 -3.34
C LEU A 98 -18.25 14.67 -2.22
N ASP A 99 -18.26 15.85 -1.59
CA ASP A 99 -17.54 16.07 -0.34
C ASP A 99 -18.33 15.46 0.83
N LEU A 100 -18.03 14.20 1.13
CA LEU A 100 -18.63 13.44 2.24
C LEU A 100 -17.73 13.39 3.48
N SER A 101 -16.59 14.09 3.46
CA SER A 101 -15.54 13.98 4.48
C SER A 101 -16.06 14.24 5.90
N GLU A 102 -16.70 15.39 6.13
CA GLU A 102 -17.26 15.73 7.45
C GLU A 102 -18.39 14.80 7.89
N SER A 103 -19.19 14.28 6.95
CA SER A 103 -20.25 13.33 7.28
C SER A 103 -19.66 12.01 7.77
N ILE A 104 -18.62 11.51 7.10
CA ILE A 104 -17.89 10.31 7.50
C ILE A 104 -17.25 10.53 8.87
N TYR A 105 -16.57 11.66 9.08
CA TYR A 105 -15.91 11.98 10.35
C TYR A 105 -16.91 12.17 11.49
N ALA A 106 -18.09 12.74 11.25
CA ALA A 106 -19.15 12.85 12.24
C ALA A 106 -19.64 11.48 12.72
N VAL A 107 -19.85 10.54 11.79
CA VAL A 107 -20.22 9.15 12.13
C VAL A 107 -19.11 8.47 12.92
N GLN A 108 -17.84 8.67 12.55
CA GLN A 108 -16.71 8.12 13.31
C GLN A 108 -16.62 8.70 14.73
N ARG A 109 -16.79 10.02 14.90
CA ARG A 109 -16.81 10.67 16.22
C ARG A 109 -17.95 10.12 17.10
N LEU A 110 -19.14 9.94 16.52
CA LEU A 110 -20.27 9.34 17.23
C LEU A 110 -19.95 7.90 17.66
N ALA A 111 -19.44 7.07 16.76
CA ALA A 111 -19.09 5.68 17.08
C ALA A 111 -17.98 5.60 18.16
N LEU A 112 -16.96 6.47 18.12
CA LEU A 112 -15.95 6.58 19.18
C LEU A 112 -16.56 6.98 20.53
N SER A 113 -17.55 7.88 20.54
CA SER A 113 -18.25 8.27 21.78
C SER A 113 -19.01 7.11 22.43
N THR A 114 -19.37 6.08 21.66
CA THR A 114 -19.97 4.84 22.17
C THR A 114 -18.95 3.81 22.66
N GLY A 115 -17.64 4.12 22.57
CA GLY A 115 -16.54 3.24 22.98
C GLY A 115 -16.08 2.25 21.91
N LEU A 116 -16.58 2.33 20.67
CA LEU A 116 -16.12 1.48 19.57
C LEU A 116 -14.73 1.89 19.11
N PRO A 117 -13.78 0.95 18.93
CA PRO A 117 -12.44 1.29 18.47
C PRO A 117 -12.46 1.70 16.98
N LEU A 118 -11.66 2.71 16.63
CA LEU A 118 -11.59 3.27 15.27
C LEU A 118 -11.34 2.21 14.19
N ARG A 119 -10.46 1.24 14.49
CA ARG A 119 -10.13 0.13 13.58
C ARG A 119 -11.33 -0.76 13.25
N LEU A 120 -12.26 -0.94 14.19
CA LEU A 120 -13.49 -1.70 13.94
C LEU A 120 -14.43 -0.91 13.03
N ILE A 121 -14.54 0.41 13.22
CA ILE A 121 -15.33 1.28 12.34
C ILE A 121 -14.81 1.19 10.91
N TYR A 122 -13.49 1.20 10.72
CA TYR A 122 -12.88 1.03 9.39
C TYR A 122 -13.16 -0.34 8.79
N ALA A 123 -13.03 -1.41 9.57
CA ALA A 123 -13.35 -2.75 9.10
C ALA A 123 -14.81 -2.88 8.66
N LEU A 124 -15.75 -2.31 9.42
CA LEU A 124 -17.17 -2.32 9.07
C LEU A 124 -17.47 -1.46 7.84
N ALA A 125 -16.87 -0.28 7.72
CA ALA A 125 -17.02 0.58 6.56
C ALA A 125 -16.44 -0.07 5.29
N ALA A 126 -15.24 -0.63 5.37
CA ALA A 126 -14.63 -1.37 4.27
C ALA A 126 -15.48 -2.58 3.88
N LEU A 127 -16.00 -3.34 4.84
CA LEU A 127 -16.90 -4.47 4.58
C LEU A 127 -18.18 -4.01 3.86
N LEU A 128 -18.83 -2.95 4.34
CA LEU A 128 -20.07 -2.45 3.75
C LEU A 128 -19.87 -2.00 2.29
N VAL A 129 -18.77 -1.29 2.01
CA VAL A 129 -18.49 -0.75 0.67
C VAL A 129 -17.98 -1.82 -0.29
N LEU A 130 -17.09 -2.70 0.17
CA LEU A 130 -16.36 -3.62 -0.72
C LEU A 130 -17.01 -4.99 -0.88
N LEU A 131 -17.81 -5.46 0.07
CA LEU A 131 -18.27 -6.86 0.06
C LEU A 131 -19.09 -7.20 -1.20
N VAL A 132 -20.04 -6.35 -1.56
CA VAL A 132 -20.90 -6.59 -2.75
C VAL A 132 -20.08 -6.66 -4.05
N PRO A 133 -19.27 -5.65 -4.42
CA PRO A 133 -18.49 -5.74 -5.66
C PRO A 133 -17.50 -6.91 -5.64
N THR A 134 -16.86 -7.20 -4.51
CA THR A 134 -15.84 -8.26 -4.43
C THR A 134 -16.46 -9.65 -4.49
N VAL A 135 -17.67 -9.85 -3.97
CA VAL A 135 -18.46 -11.07 -4.18
C VAL A 135 -18.81 -11.27 -5.65
N LEU A 136 -19.19 -10.19 -6.35
CA LEU A 136 -19.46 -10.25 -7.80
C LEU A 136 -18.19 -10.62 -8.58
N MET A 137 -17.05 -10.00 -8.25
CA MET A 137 -15.74 -10.31 -8.86
C MET A 137 -15.32 -11.77 -8.58
N GLY A 138 -15.56 -12.27 -7.38
CA GLY A 138 -15.26 -13.66 -7.00
C GLY A 138 -16.09 -14.69 -7.77
N ALA A 139 -17.31 -14.31 -8.18
CA ALA A 139 -18.20 -15.16 -8.95
C ALA A 139 -17.80 -15.29 -10.43
N THR A 140 -16.96 -14.39 -10.97
CA THR A 140 -16.59 -14.30 -12.39
C THR A 140 -15.88 -15.56 -12.92
N LEU A 141 -14.86 -16.06 -12.23
CA LEU A 141 -14.10 -17.24 -12.70
C LEU A 141 -14.92 -18.54 -12.69
N PRO A 142 -15.71 -18.85 -11.63
CA PRO A 142 -16.61 -20.00 -11.64
C PRO A 142 -17.64 -19.95 -12.77
N ILE A 143 -18.30 -18.80 -12.99
CA ILE A 143 -19.32 -18.68 -14.04
C ILE A 143 -18.73 -18.71 -15.45
N ALA A 144 -17.53 -18.15 -15.65
CA ALA A 144 -16.79 -18.25 -16.91
C ALA A 144 -16.39 -19.69 -17.22
N SER A 145 -15.91 -20.43 -16.20
CA SER A 145 -15.58 -21.84 -16.33
C SER A 145 -16.80 -22.69 -16.68
N GLU A 146 -17.93 -22.42 -16.01
CA GLU A 146 -19.22 -23.08 -16.29
C GLU A 146 -19.72 -22.80 -17.72
N THR A 147 -19.59 -21.55 -18.16
CA THR A 147 -19.94 -21.11 -19.52
C THR A 147 -19.15 -21.91 -20.57
N CYS A 148 -17.83 -21.98 -20.40
CA CYS A 148 -16.95 -22.72 -21.30
C CYS A 148 -17.32 -24.20 -21.36
N GLN A 149 -17.55 -24.85 -20.21
CA GLN A 149 -17.84 -26.28 -20.15
C GLN A 149 -19.24 -26.61 -20.70
N ARG A 150 -20.29 -25.99 -20.17
CA ARG A 150 -21.68 -26.39 -20.43
C ARG A 150 -22.29 -25.74 -21.65
N GLN A 151 -22.02 -24.45 -21.89
CA GLN A 151 -22.66 -23.71 -22.96
C GLN A 151 -21.84 -23.75 -24.26
N LEU A 152 -20.51 -23.67 -24.16
CA LEU A 152 -19.61 -23.75 -25.31
C LEU A 152 -19.05 -25.16 -25.59
N GLY A 153 -19.24 -26.09 -24.65
CA GLY A 153 -18.90 -27.51 -24.83
C GLY A 153 -17.40 -27.80 -24.75
N ALA A 154 -16.63 -26.98 -24.05
CA ALA A 154 -15.21 -27.22 -23.81
C ALA A 154 -14.99 -28.41 -22.87
N ARG A 155 -14.01 -29.25 -23.22
CA ARG A 155 -13.66 -30.47 -22.47
C ARG A 155 -12.21 -30.53 -22.02
N GLU A 156 -11.35 -29.69 -22.59
CA GLU A 156 -9.93 -29.67 -22.26
C GLU A 156 -9.69 -28.94 -20.95
N SER A 157 -9.18 -29.65 -19.94
CA SER A 157 -8.91 -29.06 -18.62
C SER A 157 -7.84 -27.97 -18.64
N SER A 158 -6.98 -27.95 -19.66
CA SER A 158 -6.01 -26.86 -19.92
C SER A 158 -6.70 -25.51 -20.09
N LEU A 159 -7.94 -25.46 -20.59
CA LEU A 159 -8.68 -24.21 -20.77
C LEU A 159 -8.93 -23.50 -19.43
N ILE A 160 -9.08 -24.22 -18.32
CA ILE A 160 -9.22 -23.59 -17.00
C ILE A 160 -7.96 -22.79 -16.65
N THR A 161 -6.78 -23.36 -16.90
CA THR A 161 -5.52 -22.65 -16.67
C THR A 161 -5.38 -21.43 -17.58
N ILE A 162 -5.93 -21.48 -18.81
CA ILE A 162 -5.95 -20.34 -19.74
C ILE A 162 -6.93 -19.25 -19.26
N LEU A 163 -8.10 -19.61 -18.71
CA LEU A 163 -9.04 -18.67 -18.11
C LEU A 163 -8.38 -17.89 -16.97
N PHE A 164 -7.75 -18.59 -16.02
CA PHE A 164 -7.00 -17.96 -14.94
C PHE A 164 -5.85 -17.10 -15.48
N PHE A 165 -5.06 -17.63 -16.42
CA PHE A 165 -3.94 -16.91 -17.01
C PHE A 165 -4.37 -15.57 -17.65
N LEU A 166 -5.40 -15.56 -18.50
CA LEU A 166 -5.83 -14.34 -19.18
C LEU A 166 -6.51 -13.36 -18.23
N ASN A 167 -7.27 -13.85 -17.24
CA ASN A 167 -7.79 -12.98 -16.18
C ASN A 167 -6.64 -12.29 -15.42
N THR A 168 -5.63 -13.06 -15.01
CA THR A 168 -4.47 -12.53 -14.28
C THR A 168 -3.59 -11.64 -15.17
N LEU A 169 -3.46 -11.92 -16.46
CA LEU A 169 -2.75 -11.06 -17.40
C LEU A 169 -3.47 -9.72 -17.59
N GLY A 170 -4.81 -9.74 -17.65
CA GLY A 170 -5.63 -8.53 -17.60
C GLY A 170 -5.38 -7.74 -16.32
N ALA A 171 -5.32 -8.42 -15.18
CA ALA A 171 -4.97 -7.85 -13.89
C ALA A 171 -3.56 -7.22 -13.86
N VAL A 172 -2.56 -7.81 -14.52
CA VAL A 172 -1.23 -7.18 -14.70
C VAL A 172 -1.35 -5.85 -15.46
N LEU A 173 -2.11 -5.83 -16.56
CA LEU A 173 -2.36 -4.60 -17.31
C LEU A 173 -3.11 -3.56 -16.45
N GLY A 174 -4.04 -4.01 -15.60
CA GLY A 174 -4.76 -3.16 -14.66
C GLY A 174 -3.85 -2.55 -13.59
N ALA A 175 -2.96 -3.34 -12.99
CA ALA A 175 -1.97 -2.88 -12.01
C ALA A 175 -1.03 -1.83 -12.62
N PHE A 176 -0.52 -2.12 -13.81
CA PHE A 176 0.37 -1.22 -14.53
C PHE A 176 -0.36 0.06 -14.97
N GLY A 177 -1.49 -0.09 -15.65
CA GLY A 177 -2.28 1.03 -16.16
C GLY A 177 -2.78 1.96 -15.06
N SER A 178 -3.31 1.42 -13.95
CA SER A 178 -3.75 2.23 -12.82
C SER A 178 -2.62 3.03 -12.18
N SER A 179 -1.47 2.38 -11.92
CA SER A 179 -0.40 2.98 -11.13
C SER A 179 0.50 3.93 -11.93
N PHE A 180 0.68 3.70 -13.24
CA PHE A 180 1.58 4.48 -14.09
C PHE A 180 0.86 5.46 -15.02
N VAL A 181 -0.44 5.28 -15.26
CA VAL A 181 -1.16 6.11 -16.25
C VAL A 181 -2.43 6.71 -15.66
N LEU A 182 -3.35 5.88 -15.15
CA LEU A 182 -4.68 6.36 -14.77
C LEU A 182 -4.64 7.27 -13.55
N LEU A 183 -4.08 6.82 -12.42
CA LEU A 183 -3.99 7.62 -11.21
C LEU A 183 -3.13 8.88 -11.37
N PRO A 184 -1.91 8.81 -11.94
CA PRO A 184 -1.04 9.99 -12.01
C PRO A 184 -1.56 11.08 -12.94
N LEU A 185 -2.26 10.71 -14.03
CA LEU A 185 -2.70 11.66 -15.05
C LEU A 185 -4.17 12.06 -14.91
N PHE A 186 -5.03 11.15 -14.48
CA PHE A 186 -6.48 11.34 -14.53
C PHE A 186 -7.19 11.19 -13.17
N GLY A 187 -6.47 10.80 -12.11
CA GLY A 187 -7.02 10.70 -10.76
C GLY A 187 -7.90 9.46 -10.53
N GLN A 188 -8.47 9.35 -9.34
CA GLN A 188 -9.22 8.17 -8.88
C GLN A 188 -10.57 8.03 -9.58
N ARG A 189 -11.34 9.12 -9.70
CA ARG A 189 -12.68 9.11 -10.31
C ARG A 189 -12.66 8.63 -11.75
N PHE A 190 -11.77 9.18 -12.58
CA PHE A 190 -11.65 8.76 -13.97
C PHE A 190 -11.17 7.31 -14.10
N SER A 191 -10.27 6.87 -13.22
CA SER A 191 -9.83 5.47 -13.17
C SER A 191 -11.01 4.51 -12.98
N LEU A 192 -11.97 4.84 -12.10
CA LEU A 192 -13.20 4.06 -11.92
C LEU A 192 -14.12 4.08 -13.14
N ILE A 193 -14.23 5.23 -13.83
CA ILE A 193 -15.01 5.33 -15.08
C ILE A 193 -14.39 4.44 -16.17
N MET A 194 -13.05 4.39 -16.26
CA MET A 194 -12.36 3.48 -17.19
C MET A 194 -12.59 2.01 -16.82
N ALA A 195 -12.54 1.65 -15.54
CA ALA A 195 -12.90 0.31 -15.10
C ALA A 195 -14.37 -0.03 -15.46
N ALA A 196 -15.30 0.90 -15.24
CA ALA A 196 -16.71 0.76 -15.63
C ALA A 196 -16.87 0.52 -17.14
N ALA A 197 -16.14 1.27 -17.97
CA ALA A 197 -16.15 1.11 -19.42
C ALA A 197 -15.64 -0.29 -19.84
N LEU A 198 -14.57 -0.78 -19.22
CA LEU A 198 -14.05 -2.13 -19.46
C LEU A 198 -15.08 -3.21 -19.10
N ASN A 199 -15.74 -3.09 -17.94
CA ASN A 199 -16.81 -3.99 -17.53
C ASN A 199 -18.02 -3.92 -18.48
N LEU A 200 -18.39 -2.72 -18.97
CA LEU A 200 -19.48 -2.55 -19.94
C LEU A 200 -19.16 -3.24 -21.28
N VAL A 201 -17.93 -3.10 -21.78
CA VAL A 201 -17.49 -3.78 -23.00
C VAL A 201 -17.50 -5.30 -22.81
N ALA A 202 -17.01 -5.81 -21.66
CA ALA A 202 -17.09 -7.23 -21.32
C ALA A 202 -18.55 -7.72 -21.29
N ALA A 203 -19.45 -6.98 -20.64
CA ALA A 203 -20.87 -7.29 -20.59
C ALA A 203 -21.50 -7.32 -22.00
N ALA A 204 -21.19 -6.34 -22.85
CA ALA A 204 -21.70 -6.26 -24.22
C ALA A 204 -21.24 -7.46 -25.08
N ILE A 205 -19.97 -7.85 -24.98
CA ILE A 205 -19.44 -9.05 -25.64
C ILE A 205 -20.22 -10.29 -25.19
N LEU A 206 -20.39 -10.48 -23.89
CA LEU A 206 -21.06 -11.66 -23.33
C LEU A 206 -22.56 -11.70 -23.65
N PHE A 207 -23.25 -10.56 -23.65
CA PHE A 207 -24.64 -10.46 -24.10
C PHE A 207 -24.78 -10.76 -25.60
N GLY A 208 -23.88 -10.25 -26.45
CA GLY A 208 -23.87 -10.57 -27.88
C GLY A 208 -23.68 -12.07 -28.14
N LEU A 209 -22.80 -12.72 -27.38
CA LEU A 209 -22.63 -14.17 -27.42
C LEU A 209 -23.88 -14.91 -26.92
N HIS A 210 -24.51 -14.42 -25.85
CA HIS A 210 -25.72 -15.03 -25.29
C HIS A 210 -26.85 -15.10 -26.33
N LEU A 211 -27.01 -14.05 -27.14
CA LEU A 211 -28.01 -14.03 -28.23
C LEU A 211 -27.71 -15.07 -29.32
N SER A 212 -26.43 -15.37 -29.54
CA SER A 212 -25.96 -16.30 -30.57
C SER A 212 -25.91 -17.77 -30.11
N PHE A 213 -25.76 -18.01 -28.81
CA PHE A 213 -25.62 -19.34 -28.22
C PHE A 213 -26.69 -19.58 -27.15
N GLN A 214 -27.77 -20.25 -27.54
CA GLN A 214 -28.76 -20.73 -26.57
C GLN A 214 -28.21 -21.92 -25.79
N SER A 215 -28.44 -21.94 -24.47
CA SER A 215 -28.09 -23.08 -23.63
C SER A 215 -28.79 -24.34 -24.14
N PRO A 216 -28.09 -25.48 -24.27
CA PRO A 216 -28.75 -26.76 -24.39
C PRO A 216 -29.71 -26.94 -23.20
N LYS A 217 -30.96 -27.40 -23.44
CA LYS A 217 -31.87 -27.76 -22.34
C LYS A 217 -31.13 -28.73 -21.39
N PRO A 218 -31.20 -28.54 -20.06
CA PRO A 218 -30.53 -29.43 -19.13
C PRO A 218 -31.02 -30.86 -19.36
N ASN A 219 -30.13 -31.73 -19.85
CA ASN A 219 -30.48 -33.12 -20.12
C ASN A 219 -30.67 -33.83 -18.78
N GLU A 220 -31.91 -34.20 -18.44
CA GLU A 220 -32.29 -34.86 -17.18
C GLU A 220 -31.53 -36.18 -16.94
N SER A 221 -30.93 -36.75 -17.99
CA SER A 221 -30.20 -38.01 -18.01
C SER A 221 -28.69 -37.91 -17.71
N THR A 222 -28.12 -36.71 -17.62
CA THR A 222 -26.72 -36.54 -17.15
C THR A 222 -26.73 -36.78 -15.64
N PRO A 223 -25.80 -37.56 -15.03
CA PRO A 223 -25.91 -38.01 -13.63
C PRO A 223 -25.88 -36.84 -12.62
N ARG A 224 -27.02 -36.15 -12.50
CA ARG A 224 -27.36 -35.09 -11.54
C ARG A 224 -27.34 -35.61 -10.11
N ALA A 225 -27.44 -36.93 -9.92
CA ALA A 225 -27.61 -37.60 -8.64
C ALA A 225 -26.29 -37.96 -7.92
N ALA A 226 -25.19 -38.24 -8.64
CA ALA A 226 -23.94 -38.68 -7.99
C ALA A 226 -23.10 -37.51 -7.44
N ALA A 227 -23.18 -36.33 -8.04
CA ALA A 227 -22.45 -35.13 -7.59
C ALA A 227 -23.15 -34.38 -6.44
N ALA A 228 -24.42 -34.70 -6.15
CA ALA A 228 -25.24 -34.06 -5.13
C ALA A 228 -24.83 -34.37 -3.67
N GLN A 229 -23.86 -35.26 -3.45
CA GLN A 229 -23.52 -35.78 -2.12
C GLN A 229 -22.18 -35.30 -1.55
N ARG A 230 -21.41 -34.46 -2.26
CA ARG A 230 -20.14 -33.99 -1.69
C ARG A 230 -20.40 -32.84 -0.72
N GLY A 231 -20.46 -33.16 0.58
CA GLY A 231 -20.51 -32.17 1.65
C GLY A 231 -19.35 -31.16 1.55
N TRP A 232 -19.42 -30.10 2.36
CA TRP A 232 -18.42 -29.02 2.43
C TRP A 232 -17.10 -29.44 3.10
N ARG A 233 -16.75 -30.72 2.99
CA ARG A 233 -15.46 -31.24 3.41
C ARG A 233 -14.45 -31.01 2.28
N PRO A 234 -13.33 -30.32 2.56
CA PRO A 234 -12.31 -30.09 1.55
C PRO A 234 -11.65 -31.41 1.17
N ASN A 235 -11.35 -31.56 -0.11
CA ASN A 235 -10.47 -32.62 -0.56
C ASN A 235 -9.00 -32.24 -0.40
N ARG A 236 -8.13 -33.18 -0.75
CA ARG A 236 -6.68 -32.98 -0.67
C ARG A 236 -6.22 -31.80 -1.50
N GLU A 237 -6.72 -31.65 -2.73
CA GLU A 237 -6.33 -30.56 -3.63
C GLU A 237 -6.80 -29.20 -3.09
N GLU A 238 -8.02 -29.10 -2.56
CA GLU A 238 -8.58 -27.91 -1.92
C GLU A 238 -7.81 -27.54 -0.65
N MET A 239 -7.42 -28.52 0.18
CA MET A 239 -6.59 -28.28 1.36
C MET A 239 -5.18 -27.79 0.99
N LEU A 240 -4.59 -28.36 -0.07
CA LEU A 240 -3.35 -27.85 -0.64
C LEU A 240 -3.53 -26.47 -1.27
N GLY A 241 -4.70 -26.19 -1.86
CA GLY A 241 -5.10 -24.88 -2.35
C GLY A 241 -5.14 -23.84 -1.23
N PHE A 242 -5.72 -24.19 -0.08
CA PHE A 242 -5.70 -23.37 1.13
C PHE A 242 -4.26 -23.10 1.60
N GLY A 243 -3.43 -24.14 1.74
CA GLY A 243 -2.02 -23.98 2.11
C GLY A 243 -1.25 -23.09 1.14
N LEU A 244 -1.46 -23.29 -0.17
CA LEU A 244 -0.86 -22.49 -1.24
C LEU A 244 -1.30 -21.02 -1.17
N GLY A 245 -2.59 -20.75 -0.95
CA GLY A 245 -3.10 -19.40 -0.81
C GLY A 245 -2.46 -18.68 0.37
N CYS A 246 -2.34 -19.37 1.51
CA CYS A 246 -1.68 -18.85 2.71
C CYS A 246 -0.23 -18.45 2.44
N VAL A 247 0.58 -19.36 1.90
CA VAL A 247 2.01 -19.08 1.68
C VAL A 247 2.25 -18.08 0.55
N SER A 248 1.42 -18.07 -0.49
CA SER A 248 1.63 -17.18 -1.65
C SER A 248 1.24 -15.73 -1.36
N LEU A 249 0.17 -15.48 -0.62
CA LEU A 249 -0.18 -14.11 -0.21
C LEU A 249 0.66 -13.63 0.96
N ALA A 250 1.07 -14.52 1.88
CA ALA A 250 2.11 -14.17 2.85
C ALA A 250 3.41 -13.74 2.15
N TYR A 251 3.77 -14.41 1.05
CA TYR A 251 4.91 -14.03 0.24
C TYR A 251 4.73 -12.68 -0.47
N GLU A 252 3.54 -12.38 -0.98
CA GLU A 252 3.25 -11.05 -1.55
C GLU A 252 3.43 -9.93 -0.51
N MET A 253 2.88 -10.12 0.70
CA MET A 253 3.06 -9.15 1.79
C MET A 253 4.53 -9.02 2.20
N TYR A 254 5.24 -10.15 2.30
CA TYR A 254 6.69 -10.16 2.55
C TYR A 254 7.46 -9.39 1.47
N LEU A 255 7.10 -9.55 0.19
CA LEU A 255 7.71 -8.82 -0.92
C LEU A 255 7.47 -7.31 -0.83
N PHE A 256 6.26 -6.85 -0.49
CA PHE A 256 6.00 -5.42 -0.31
C PHE A 256 6.92 -4.80 0.74
N ARG A 257 7.13 -5.50 1.86
CA ARG A 257 8.05 -5.04 2.89
C ARG A 257 9.51 -5.07 2.43
N LEU A 258 9.92 -6.16 1.80
CA LEU A 258 11.30 -6.32 1.31
C LEU A 258 11.63 -5.25 0.27
N MET A 259 10.76 -5.04 -0.70
CA MET A 259 10.96 -4.08 -1.79
C MET A 259 10.94 -2.64 -1.30
N ALA A 260 10.10 -2.32 -0.31
CA ALA A 260 10.14 -1.01 0.34
C ALA A 260 11.50 -0.75 1.02
N LEU A 261 12.10 -1.76 1.65
CA LEU A 261 13.42 -1.62 2.29
C LEU A 261 14.58 -1.58 1.29
N ALA A 262 14.50 -2.35 0.21
CA ALA A 262 15.57 -2.44 -0.79
C ALA A 262 15.59 -1.25 -1.76
N HIS A 263 14.40 -0.75 -2.12
CA HIS A 263 14.24 0.24 -3.18
C HIS A 263 13.27 1.37 -2.82
N GLU A 264 13.12 1.64 -1.53
CA GLU A 264 12.30 2.70 -0.95
C GLU A 264 10.78 2.52 -1.15
N PRO A 265 9.93 3.03 -0.23
CA PRO A 265 8.47 2.94 -0.31
C PRO A 265 7.86 3.97 -1.30
N LEU A 266 8.23 3.87 -2.57
CA LEU A 266 7.71 4.73 -3.65
C LEU A 266 6.45 4.13 -4.29
N PRO A 267 5.52 4.93 -4.84
CA PRO A 267 4.34 4.43 -5.57
C PRO A 267 4.73 3.47 -6.71
N VAL A 268 5.86 3.75 -7.36
CA VAL A 268 6.41 2.93 -8.44
C VAL A 268 6.90 1.58 -7.91
N THR A 269 7.56 1.53 -6.75
CA THR A 269 8.01 0.29 -6.11
C THR A 269 6.83 -0.62 -5.79
N PHE A 270 5.74 -0.07 -5.23
CA PHE A 270 4.50 -0.81 -4.99
C PHE A 270 3.90 -1.35 -6.30
N ALA A 271 3.82 -0.51 -7.32
CA ALA A 271 3.26 -0.88 -8.62
C ALA A 271 4.05 -2.01 -9.31
N ILE A 272 5.39 -1.91 -9.33
CA ILE A 272 6.27 -2.93 -9.91
C ILE A 272 6.13 -4.25 -9.15
N THR A 273 6.11 -4.20 -7.82
CA THR A 273 5.97 -5.39 -6.99
C THR A 273 4.68 -6.13 -7.31
N LEU A 274 3.54 -5.43 -7.35
CA LEU A 274 2.26 -6.04 -7.71
C LEU A 274 2.24 -6.56 -9.15
N CYS A 275 2.75 -5.78 -10.11
CA CYS A 275 2.78 -6.18 -11.52
C CYS A 275 3.62 -7.44 -11.73
N PHE A 276 4.82 -7.51 -11.18
CA PHE A 276 5.72 -8.65 -11.35
C PHE A 276 5.26 -9.86 -10.56
N TYR A 277 4.70 -9.69 -9.37
CA TYR A 277 4.05 -10.78 -8.64
C TYR A 277 2.97 -11.45 -9.51
N LEU A 278 2.02 -10.67 -10.02
CA LEU A 278 0.94 -11.16 -10.88
C LEU A 278 1.44 -11.73 -12.20
N LEU A 279 2.44 -11.10 -12.83
CA LEU A 279 3.02 -11.56 -14.09
C LEU A 279 3.69 -12.91 -13.92
N PHE A 280 4.60 -13.07 -12.95
CA PHE A 280 5.32 -14.31 -12.71
C PHE A 280 4.38 -15.42 -12.24
N TRP A 281 3.38 -15.09 -11.42
CA TRP A 281 2.28 -15.99 -11.09
C TRP A 281 1.56 -16.47 -12.36
N SER A 282 1.13 -15.56 -13.22
CA SER A 282 0.40 -15.88 -14.45
C SER A 282 1.20 -16.78 -15.39
N VAL A 283 2.51 -16.52 -15.54
CA VAL A 283 3.44 -17.35 -16.29
C VAL A 283 3.45 -18.77 -15.72
N GLY A 284 3.54 -18.91 -14.39
CA GLY A 284 3.43 -20.20 -13.72
C GLY A 284 2.13 -20.93 -14.02
N VAL A 285 0.99 -20.24 -13.94
CA VAL A 285 -0.33 -20.82 -14.24
C VAL A 285 -0.40 -21.31 -15.69
N PHE A 286 0.09 -20.53 -16.65
CA PHE A 286 0.12 -20.88 -18.08
C PHE A 286 0.92 -22.16 -18.36
N PHE A 287 2.09 -22.30 -17.73
CA PHE A 287 2.96 -23.46 -17.92
C PHE A 287 2.55 -24.70 -17.11
N SER A 288 1.60 -24.58 -16.19
CA SER A 288 1.21 -25.64 -15.26
C SER A 288 0.72 -26.92 -15.96
N SER A 289 0.03 -26.77 -17.09
CA SER A 289 -0.45 -27.87 -17.94
C SER A 289 0.66 -28.74 -18.53
N ARG A 290 1.90 -28.24 -18.64
CA ARG A 290 3.07 -29.00 -19.13
C ARG A 290 3.72 -29.87 -18.06
N PHE A 291 3.46 -29.61 -16.78
CA PHE A 291 4.14 -30.28 -15.66
C PHE A 291 3.19 -30.96 -14.64
N PRO A 292 2.09 -31.61 -15.04
CA PRO A 292 1.05 -32.06 -14.11
C PRO A 292 1.54 -33.11 -13.09
N LYS A 293 2.58 -33.89 -13.41
CA LYS A 293 3.09 -34.97 -12.55
C LYS A 293 4.27 -34.57 -11.65
N ARG A 294 4.74 -33.32 -11.69
CA ARG A 294 6.00 -32.89 -11.04
C ARG A 294 5.83 -32.10 -9.74
N LEU A 295 4.74 -32.29 -8.99
CA LEU A 295 4.46 -31.51 -7.77
C LEU A 295 5.60 -31.49 -6.75
N THR A 296 6.24 -32.64 -6.45
CA THR A 296 7.38 -32.68 -5.51
C THR A 296 8.50 -31.76 -5.93
N VAL A 297 8.85 -31.74 -7.22
CA VAL A 297 9.91 -30.87 -7.75
C VAL A 297 9.49 -29.41 -7.67
N ILE A 298 8.24 -29.09 -8.06
CA ILE A 298 7.74 -27.71 -8.04
C ILE A 298 7.73 -27.16 -6.60
N PHE A 299 7.19 -27.92 -5.64
CA PHE A 299 7.24 -27.54 -4.22
C PHE A 299 8.67 -27.34 -3.72
N SER A 300 9.57 -28.28 -4.03
CA SER A 300 10.97 -28.20 -3.59
C SER A 300 11.69 -26.97 -4.15
N LEU A 301 11.58 -26.72 -5.45
CA LEU A 301 12.19 -25.56 -6.08
C LEU A 301 11.60 -24.26 -5.54
N THR A 302 10.29 -24.19 -5.36
CA THR A 302 9.62 -22.99 -4.80
C THR A 302 10.12 -22.72 -3.38
N ALA A 303 10.20 -23.75 -2.53
CA ALA A 303 10.72 -23.63 -1.16
C ALA A 303 12.18 -23.13 -1.13
N LEU A 304 13.04 -23.68 -1.99
CA LEU A 304 14.44 -23.25 -2.09
C LEU A 304 14.54 -21.80 -2.57
N MET A 305 13.78 -21.41 -3.59
CA MET A 305 13.81 -20.05 -4.11
C MET A 305 13.32 -19.02 -3.07
N VAL A 306 12.25 -19.33 -2.32
CA VAL A 306 11.83 -18.48 -1.19
C VAL A 306 12.91 -18.41 -0.11
N ALA A 307 13.53 -19.54 0.25
CA ALA A 307 14.60 -19.57 1.24
C ALA A 307 15.84 -18.74 0.82
N THR A 308 16.04 -18.51 -0.48
CA THR A 308 17.13 -17.66 -0.97
C THR A 308 16.85 -16.16 -0.94
N THR A 309 15.61 -15.71 -0.73
CA THR A 309 15.27 -14.27 -0.85
C THR A 309 15.98 -13.37 0.15
N PRO A 310 16.28 -13.76 1.40
CA PRO A 310 17.07 -12.93 2.30
C PRO A 310 18.49 -12.68 1.75
N TYR A 311 19.10 -13.66 1.09
CA TYR A 311 20.42 -13.49 0.47
C TYR A 311 20.37 -12.55 -0.73
N VAL A 312 19.29 -12.61 -1.52
CA VAL A 312 19.08 -11.65 -2.63
C VAL A 312 18.97 -10.24 -2.07
N TYR A 313 18.25 -10.05 -0.96
CA TYR A 313 18.15 -8.76 -0.27
C TYR A 313 19.49 -8.22 0.21
N GLU A 314 20.32 -9.05 0.83
CA GLU A 314 21.66 -8.62 1.23
C GLU A 314 22.51 -8.19 0.02
N LEU A 315 22.48 -8.97 -1.07
CA LEU A 315 23.19 -8.62 -2.29
C LEU A 315 22.69 -7.32 -2.93
N ASP A 316 21.38 -7.10 -2.92
CA ASP A 316 20.72 -5.90 -3.43
C ASP A 316 21.14 -4.67 -2.62
N ARG A 317 20.99 -4.76 -1.30
CA ARG A 317 21.29 -3.69 -0.36
C ARG A 317 22.74 -3.20 -0.45
N PHE A 318 23.71 -4.09 -0.69
CA PHE A 318 25.13 -3.74 -0.74
C PHE A 318 25.69 -3.54 -2.16
N SER A 319 24.85 -3.65 -3.20
CA SER A 319 25.28 -3.49 -4.59
C SER A 319 24.72 -2.21 -5.22
N ALA A 320 25.60 -1.23 -5.45
CA ALA A 320 25.26 0.02 -6.13
C ALA A 320 24.71 -0.14 -7.57
N HIS A 321 24.75 -1.35 -8.14
CA HIS A 321 24.28 -1.66 -9.49
C HIS A 321 23.03 -2.56 -9.50
N PHE A 322 22.43 -2.87 -8.35
CA PHE A 322 21.26 -3.75 -8.29
C PHE A 322 20.01 -3.02 -8.79
N SER A 323 19.78 -3.10 -10.10
CA SER A 323 18.62 -2.51 -10.75
C SER A 323 17.35 -3.30 -10.42
N MET A 324 16.30 -2.59 -10.00
CA MET A 324 14.96 -3.15 -9.83
C MET A 324 14.42 -3.83 -11.12
N ALA A 325 14.87 -3.37 -12.30
CA ALA A 325 14.44 -3.94 -13.57
C ALA A 325 15.09 -5.30 -13.91
N PHE A 326 16.24 -5.63 -13.34
CA PHE A 326 16.95 -6.88 -13.65
C PHE A 326 17.25 -7.71 -12.41
N GLY A 327 17.96 -7.15 -11.43
CA GLY A 327 18.24 -7.82 -10.15
C GLY A 327 16.95 -8.06 -9.35
N GLY A 328 16.05 -7.08 -9.34
CA GLY A 328 14.76 -7.17 -8.65
C GLY A 328 13.88 -8.32 -9.15
N LEU A 329 14.07 -8.80 -10.40
CA LEU A 329 13.30 -9.94 -10.94
C LEU A 329 13.51 -11.23 -10.15
N LEU A 330 14.67 -11.38 -9.47
CA LEU A 330 14.99 -12.57 -8.68
C LEU A 330 13.98 -12.80 -7.54
N TYR A 331 13.45 -11.72 -6.95
CA TYR A 331 12.41 -11.80 -5.92
C TYR A 331 11.09 -12.37 -6.43
N PHE A 332 10.83 -12.30 -7.74
CA PHE A 332 9.55 -12.72 -8.30
C PHE A 332 9.57 -14.15 -8.85
N ILE A 333 10.75 -14.76 -9.01
CA ILE A 333 10.91 -16.14 -9.49
C ILE A 333 10.07 -17.16 -8.68
N PRO A 334 10.02 -17.11 -7.33
CA PRO A 334 9.15 -18.00 -6.54
C PRO A 334 7.67 -17.95 -6.95
N CYS A 335 7.20 -16.82 -7.48
CA CYS A 335 5.81 -16.64 -7.91
C CYS A 335 5.44 -17.55 -9.10
N ILE A 336 6.41 -17.88 -9.97
CA ILE A 336 6.22 -18.90 -11.02
C ILE A 336 5.91 -20.25 -10.38
N GLY A 337 6.62 -20.59 -9.30
CA GLY A 337 6.39 -21.81 -8.52
C GLY A 337 4.98 -21.87 -7.94
N PHE A 338 4.51 -20.78 -7.32
CA PHE A 338 3.14 -20.71 -6.81
C PHE A 338 2.09 -20.83 -7.92
N GLY A 339 2.28 -20.14 -9.06
CA GLY A 339 1.39 -20.25 -10.21
C GLY A 339 1.34 -21.65 -10.82
N LEU A 340 2.49 -22.33 -10.93
CA LEU A 340 2.57 -23.73 -11.37
C LEU A 340 1.79 -24.65 -10.42
N LEU A 341 1.97 -24.50 -9.11
CA LEU A 341 1.24 -25.28 -8.10
C LEU A 341 -0.26 -25.04 -8.21
N TYR A 342 -0.69 -23.78 -8.30
CA TYR A 342 -2.10 -23.41 -8.43
C TYR A 342 -2.72 -24.09 -9.65
N GLY A 343 -2.10 -23.94 -10.82
CA GLY A 343 -2.59 -24.48 -12.07
C GLY A 343 -2.66 -26.01 -12.10
N VAL A 344 -1.66 -26.69 -11.52
CA VAL A 344 -1.68 -28.17 -11.40
C VAL A 344 -2.76 -28.65 -10.42
N LEU A 345 -2.94 -27.97 -9.29
CA LEU A 345 -3.89 -28.37 -8.26
C LEU A 345 -5.35 -28.12 -8.70
N VAL A 346 -5.66 -26.95 -9.27
CA VAL A 346 -7.00 -26.66 -9.79
C VAL A 346 -7.36 -27.64 -10.92
N SER A 347 -6.41 -27.96 -11.81
CA SER A 347 -6.58 -28.92 -12.91
C SER A 347 -6.74 -30.37 -12.46
N ARG A 348 -6.45 -30.68 -11.19
CA ARG A 348 -6.70 -31.99 -10.58
C ARG A 348 -8.02 -32.05 -9.82
N SER A 349 -8.48 -30.91 -9.34
CA SER A 349 -9.74 -30.79 -8.61
C SER A 349 -10.98 -30.82 -9.53
N ASN A 350 -10.83 -30.48 -10.81
CA ASN A 350 -11.92 -30.12 -11.72
C ASN A 350 -12.58 -31.31 -12.45
N ARG A 351 -13.71 -31.79 -11.94
CA ARG A 351 -14.63 -32.70 -12.66
C ARG A 351 -15.84 -31.94 -13.20
N ASP A 352 -16.38 -31.04 -12.40
CA ASP A 352 -17.48 -30.14 -12.70
C ASP A 352 -16.95 -28.71 -12.61
N TRP A 353 -16.72 -28.06 -13.77
CA TRP A 353 -15.83 -26.90 -13.85
C TRP A 353 -16.33 -25.75 -12.99
N GLY A 354 -17.60 -25.33 -13.08
CA GLY A 354 -18.10 -24.23 -12.25
C GLY A 354 -18.01 -24.51 -10.75
N SER A 355 -18.48 -25.69 -10.32
CA SER A 355 -18.51 -26.08 -8.90
C SER A 355 -17.12 -26.28 -8.30
N ASP A 356 -16.27 -27.06 -8.97
CA ASP A 356 -14.96 -27.44 -8.42
C ASP A 356 -13.98 -26.26 -8.50
N VAL A 357 -14.01 -25.47 -9.58
CA VAL A 357 -13.18 -24.24 -9.66
C VAL A 357 -13.61 -23.24 -8.59
N GLY A 358 -14.92 -23.05 -8.37
CA GLY A 358 -15.41 -22.16 -7.31
C GLY A 358 -15.02 -22.60 -5.91
N ARG A 359 -15.13 -23.89 -5.59
CA ARG A 359 -14.67 -24.43 -4.29
C ARG A 359 -13.17 -24.30 -4.11
N TYR A 360 -12.38 -24.69 -5.10
CA TYR A 360 -10.92 -24.59 -5.04
C TYR A 360 -10.47 -23.14 -4.84
N TYR A 361 -11.04 -22.22 -5.63
CA TYR A 361 -10.75 -20.80 -5.52
C TYR A 361 -11.14 -20.26 -4.13
N ALA A 362 -12.32 -20.62 -3.61
CA ALA A 362 -12.73 -20.21 -2.27
C ALA A 362 -11.77 -20.67 -1.15
N TYR A 363 -11.36 -21.95 -1.15
CA TYR A 363 -10.39 -22.43 -0.16
C TYR A 363 -9.02 -21.77 -0.32
N ASN A 364 -8.57 -21.57 -1.55
CA ASN A 364 -7.33 -20.85 -1.81
C ASN A 364 -7.39 -19.42 -1.26
N THR A 365 -8.47 -18.68 -1.53
CA THR A 365 -8.64 -17.32 -1.05
C THR A 365 -8.84 -17.24 0.48
N LEU A 366 -9.47 -18.22 1.10
CA LEU A 366 -9.50 -18.32 2.57
C LEU A 366 -8.10 -18.53 3.15
N GLY A 367 -7.28 -19.35 2.50
CA GLY A 367 -5.87 -19.49 2.82
C GLY A 367 -5.13 -18.16 2.69
N SER A 368 -5.32 -17.46 1.57
CA SER A 368 -4.77 -16.12 1.31
C SER A 368 -5.08 -15.12 2.42
N CYS A 369 -6.32 -15.10 2.92
CA CYS A 369 -6.72 -14.27 4.05
C CYS A 369 -5.89 -14.57 5.31
N LEU A 370 -5.66 -15.85 5.61
CA LEU A 370 -4.79 -16.26 6.72
C LEU A 370 -3.33 -15.82 6.50
N GLY A 371 -2.84 -15.93 5.27
CA GLY A 371 -1.49 -15.48 4.90
C GLY A 371 -1.28 -13.98 5.13
N ILE A 372 -2.24 -13.14 4.71
CA ILE A 372 -2.23 -11.69 4.94
C ILE A 372 -2.20 -11.38 6.44
N LEU A 373 -3.07 -12.03 7.22
CA LEU A 373 -3.14 -11.83 8.68
C LEU A 373 -1.85 -12.24 9.38
N ALA A 374 -1.33 -13.44 9.06
CA ALA A 374 -0.12 -13.96 9.68
C ALA A 374 1.09 -13.08 9.37
N MET A 375 1.28 -12.68 8.10
CA MET A 375 2.42 -11.86 7.72
C MET A 375 2.31 -10.44 8.27
N THR A 376 1.13 -9.81 8.22
CA THR A 376 1.01 -8.40 8.63
C THR A 376 0.95 -8.22 10.15
N LEU A 377 0.34 -9.15 10.90
CA LEU A 377 0.23 -9.02 12.36
C LEU A 377 1.42 -9.59 13.11
N VAL A 378 2.10 -10.60 12.56
CA VAL A 378 3.23 -11.28 13.22
C VAL A 378 4.50 -11.14 12.41
N GLY A 379 4.46 -11.48 11.11
CA GLY A 379 5.63 -11.43 10.24
C GLY A 379 6.27 -10.03 10.14
N TYR A 380 5.48 -8.97 10.19
CA TYR A 380 5.99 -7.60 10.14
C TYR A 380 6.64 -7.13 11.46
N GLU A 381 6.45 -7.84 12.58
CA GLU A 381 7.19 -7.53 13.81
C GLU A 381 8.57 -8.21 13.83
N LEU A 382 8.84 -9.08 12.87
CA LEU A 382 10.02 -9.92 12.84
C LEU A 382 11.00 -9.49 11.73
N PRO A 383 12.30 -9.81 11.88
CA PRO A 383 13.28 -9.69 10.80
C PRO A 383 12.87 -10.47 9.54
N LEU A 384 13.28 -9.96 8.36
CA LEU A 384 12.90 -10.51 7.05
C LEU A 384 13.18 -12.00 6.89
N HIS A 385 14.28 -12.52 7.44
CA HIS A 385 14.64 -13.94 7.31
C HIS A 385 13.64 -14.86 8.02
N TYR A 386 12.97 -14.40 9.09
CA TYR A 386 11.88 -15.16 9.72
C TYR A 386 10.64 -15.23 8.84
N GLY A 387 10.32 -14.13 8.12
CA GLY A 387 9.26 -14.13 7.12
C GLY A 387 9.49 -15.20 6.05
N ALA A 388 10.69 -15.20 5.44
CA ALA A 388 11.09 -16.22 4.47
C ALA A 388 11.08 -17.64 5.06
N PHE A 389 11.48 -17.79 6.33
CA PHE A 389 11.46 -19.07 7.03
C PHE A 389 10.05 -19.62 7.21
N VAL A 390 9.10 -18.82 7.74
CA VAL A 390 7.72 -19.25 7.97
C VAL A 390 7.04 -19.64 6.65
N ILE A 391 7.25 -18.87 5.59
CA ILE A 391 6.70 -19.16 4.27
C ILE A 391 7.29 -20.46 3.72
N THR A 392 8.62 -20.64 3.82
CA THR A 392 9.32 -21.86 3.39
C THR A 392 8.80 -23.08 4.13
N VAL A 393 8.66 -23.01 5.46
CA VAL A 393 8.08 -24.09 6.27
C VAL A 393 6.65 -24.40 5.83
N GLY A 394 5.81 -23.40 5.56
CA GLY A 394 4.45 -23.62 5.06
C GLY A 394 4.41 -24.36 3.71
N ILE A 395 5.34 -24.05 2.80
CA ILE A 395 5.49 -24.76 1.53
C ILE A 395 5.92 -26.22 1.76
N LEU A 396 6.87 -26.45 2.66
CA LEU A 396 7.35 -27.79 3.01
C LEU A 396 6.29 -28.64 3.71
N VAL A 397 5.50 -28.04 4.61
CA VAL A 397 4.34 -28.69 5.25
C VAL A 397 3.33 -29.14 4.19
N SER A 398 3.04 -28.27 3.21
CA SER A 398 2.16 -28.60 2.07
C SER A 398 2.74 -29.73 1.22
N LEU A 399 4.06 -29.74 0.98
CA LEU A 399 4.76 -30.82 0.29
C LEU A 399 4.65 -32.15 1.05
N PHE A 400 4.92 -32.17 2.35
CA PHE A 400 4.83 -33.38 3.16
C PHE A 400 3.40 -33.88 3.29
N TYR A 401 2.42 -32.99 3.43
CA TYR A 401 1.00 -33.33 3.37
C TYR A 401 0.66 -34.00 2.03
N TRP A 402 1.12 -33.43 0.90
CA TRP A 402 0.97 -34.05 -0.41
C TRP A 402 1.62 -35.44 -0.43
N LEU A 403 2.86 -35.62 0.03
CA LEU A 403 3.51 -36.93 -0.01
C LEU A 403 2.78 -37.98 0.84
N ALA A 404 2.39 -37.63 2.07
CA ALA A 404 1.69 -38.51 3.00
C ALA A 404 0.31 -38.94 2.48
N SER A 405 -0.40 -38.04 1.81
CA SER A 405 -1.72 -38.31 1.22
C SER A 405 -1.65 -38.93 -0.18
N SER A 406 -0.46 -39.08 -0.76
CA SER A 406 -0.29 -39.79 -2.04
C SER A 406 -0.31 -41.30 -1.80
N GLN A 407 -1.32 -42.00 -2.34
CA GLN A 407 -1.46 -43.47 -2.22
C GLN A 407 -0.42 -44.27 -3.04
N VAL A 408 0.70 -43.66 -3.45
CA VAL A 408 1.68 -44.28 -4.34
C VAL A 408 2.61 -45.17 -3.51
N ARG A 409 2.39 -46.48 -3.53
CA ARG A 409 3.19 -47.51 -2.81
C ARG A 409 4.48 -47.95 -3.55
N GLU A 410 4.83 -47.34 -4.68
CA GLU A 410 5.97 -47.74 -5.54
C GLU A 410 7.34 -47.18 -5.10
N PRO A 411 8.49 -47.75 -5.55
CA PRO A 411 9.84 -47.24 -5.29
C PRO A 411 10.05 -45.75 -5.64
N ALA A 412 9.28 -45.20 -6.59
CA ALA A 412 9.26 -43.77 -6.90
C ALA A 412 8.83 -42.88 -5.71
N SER A 413 8.06 -43.42 -4.75
CA SER A 413 7.68 -42.72 -3.52
C SER A 413 8.89 -42.47 -2.62
N ARG A 414 9.81 -43.43 -2.48
CA ARG A 414 11.02 -43.29 -1.66
C ARG A 414 11.93 -42.17 -2.17
N ILE A 415 12.09 -42.07 -3.49
CA ILE A 415 12.87 -40.99 -4.12
C ILE A 415 12.24 -39.63 -3.81
N ARG A 416 10.92 -39.50 -3.94
CA ARG A 416 10.20 -38.24 -3.65
C ARG A 416 10.35 -37.81 -2.18
N TRP A 417 10.25 -38.75 -1.24
CA TRP A 417 10.49 -38.49 0.19
C TRP A 417 11.92 -38.06 0.46
N ARG A 418 12.92 -38.73 -0.14
CA ARG A 418 14.34 -38.33 -0.01
C ARG A 418 14.59 -36.93 -0.55
N VAL A 419 14.04 -36.60 -1.72
CA VAL A 419 14.13 -35.25 -2.30
C VAL A 419 13.50 -34.22 -1.37
N ALA A 420 12.30 -34.48 -0.82
CA ALA A 420 11.65 -33.57 0.11
C ALA A 420 12.43 -33.37 1.41
N MET A 421 13.00 -34.44 1.98
CA MET A 421 13.87 -34.36 3.16
C MET A 421 15.14 -33.56 2.87
N LEU A 422 15.85 -33.86 1.78
CA LEU A 422 17.05 -33.12 1.38
C LEU A 422 16.73 -31.64 1.15
N THR A 423 15.65 -31.34 0.43
CA THR A 423 15.17 -29.97 0.21
C THR A 423 14.95 -29.25 1.54
N SER A 424 14.27 -29.91 2.48
CA SER A 424 13.97 -29.34 3.80
C SER A 424 15.26 -29.06 4.58
N CYS A 425 16.21 -30.00 4.59
CA CYS A 425 17.51 -29.78 5.22
C CYS A 425 18.24 -28.59 4.60
N VAL A 426 18.36 -28.53 3.27
CA VAL A 426 19.08 -27.44 2.58
C VAL A 426 18.41 -26.09 2.82
N ALA A 427 17.08 -26.00 2.66
CA ALA A 427 16.35 -24.76 2.83
C ALA A 427 16.41 -24.25 4.28
N LEU A 428 16.20 -25.13 5.27
CA LEU A 428 16.21 -24.77 6.68
C LEU A 428 17.62 -24.42 7.17
N VAL A 429 18.65 -25.18 6.78
CA VAL A 429 20.05 -24.85 7.13
C VAL A 429 20.44 -23.51 6.52
N GLY A 430 20.11 -23.26 5.24
CA GLY A 430 20.36 -21.95 4.61
C GLY A 430 19.69 -20.81 5.38
N LEU A 431 18.41 -20.94 5.72
CA LEU A 431 17.70 -19.90 6.47
C LEU A 431 18.28 -19.68 7.88
N ILE A 432 18.62 -20.75 8.62
CA ILE A 432 19.25 -20.63 9.94
C ILE A 432 20.61 -19.94 9.79
N MET A 433 21.43 -20.31 8.79
CA MET A 433 22.69 -19.62 8.52
C MET A 433 22.48 -18.14 8.19
N SER A 434 21.46 -17.78 7.41
CA SER A 434 21.14 -16.37 7.13
C SER A 434 20.80 -15.58 8.40
N GLY A 435 20.02 -16.17 9.32
CA GLY A 435 19.65 -15.55 10.59
C GLY A 435 20.76 -15.54 11.64
N MET A 436 21.75 -16.44 11.55
CA MET A 436 22.94 -16.42 12.42
C MET A 436 24.00 -15.44 11.95
N SER A 437 24.11 -15.20 10.63
CA SER A 437 25.03 -14.21 10.05
C SER A 437 24.58 -12.76 10.26
N ILE A 438 23.28 -12.55 10.47
CA ILE A 438 22.67 -11.24 10.69
C ILE A 438 22.15 -11.23 12.12
N PRO A 439 22.91 -10.71 13.10
CA PRO A 439 22.50 -10.75 14.49
C PRO A 439 21.10 -10.15 14.66
N TYR A 440 20.29 -10.89 15.41
CA TYR A 440 19.00 -10.45 15.93
C TYR A 440 19.15 -9.04 16.52
N SER A 441 18.16 -8.17 16.25
CA SER A 441 18.12 -6.79 16.75
C SER A 441 18.69 -6.71 18.17
N LEU A 442 19.83 -6.02 18.30
CA LEU A 442 20.61 -5.64 19.49
C LEU A 442 22.13 -5.74 19.28
N SER A 443 22.63 -6.28 18.15
CA SER A 443 24.07 -6.36 17.88
C SER A 443 24.46 -5.72 16.54
N SER A 444 25.51 -4.88 16.65
CA SER A 444 26.17 -4.12 15.60
C SER A 444 26.78 -5.02 14.52
N THR A 445 26.06 -5.29 13.44
CA THR A 445 26.70 -5.62 12.17
C THR A 445 26.90 -4.32 11.41
N HIS A 446 28.17 -3.92 11.21
CA HIS A 446 28.57 -2.69 10.50
C HIS A 446 28.11 -1.37 11.14
N GLY A 447 27.80 -1.37 12.44
CA GLY A 447 27.40 -0.16 13.14
C GLY A 447 25.96 0.29 12.89
N ILE A 448 25.06 -0.62 12.51
CA ILE A 448 23.64 -0.32 12.30
C ILE A 448 22.81 -1.00 13.38
N ARG A 449 21.91 -0.25 14.02
CA ARG A 449 20.89 -0.77 14.93
C ARG A 449 19.52 -0.73 14.24
N THR A 450 18.94 -1.90 13.99
CA THR A 450 17.64 -2.04 13.33
C THR A 450 16.53 -2.37 14.34
N TYR A 451 15.46 -1.60 14.27
CA TYR A 451 14.21 -1.76 15.01
C TYR A 451 13.13 -2.27 14.04
N TRP A 452 12.61 -3.46 14.31
CA TRP A 452 11.57 -4.08 13.50
C TRP A 452 10.22 -3.81 14.12
N GLY A 453 9.31 -3.20 13.37
CA GLY A 453 7.92 -3.12 13.78
C GLY A 453 6.97 -3.10 12.59
N ARG A 454 5.70 -3.35 12.89
CA ARG A 454 4.64 -3.44 11.87
C ARG A 454 4.43 -2.17 11.06
N ASP A 455 4.62 -1.01 11.69
CA ASP A 455 4.36 0.30 11.07
C ASP A 455 5.58 0.85 10.32
N GLY A 456 6.71 0.15 10.36
CA GLY A 456 7.93 0.48 9.63
C GLY A 456 9.17 -0.11 10.30
N VAL A 457 10.25 -0.22 9.53
CA VAL A 457 11.58 -0.57 10.06
C VAL A 457 12.39 0.70 10.23
N VAL A 458 13.00 0.87 11.40
CA VAL A 458 13.86 2.02 11.69
C VAL A 458 15.29 1.55 11.88
N GLU A 459 16.22 2.18 11.20
CA GLU A 459 17.65 1.85 11.27
C GLU A 459 18.42 3.08 11.75
N VAL A 460 19.23 2.91 12.79
CA VAL A 460 20.10 3.96 13.33
C VAL A 460 21.55 3.55 13.11
N PHE A 461 22.29 4.34 12.34
CA PHE A 461 23.69 4.12 12.03
C PHE A 461 24.58 4.69 13.14
N GLU A 462 25.83 4.19 13.22
CA GLU A 462 26.82 4.58 14.22
C GLU A 462 27.17 6.06 14.18
N ASP A 463 27.09 6.68 13.00
CA ASP A 463 27.28 8.12 12.83
C ASP A 463 26.10 8.96 13.32
N GLY A 464 24.94 8.33 13.62
CA GLY A 464 23.72 8.98 14.06
C GLY A 464 22.64 9.09 12.97
N ASP A 465 22.91 8.71 11.72
CA ASP A 465 21.90 8.75 10.68
C ASP A 465 20.76 7.77 10.95
N VAL A 466 19.53 8.23 10.76
CA VAL A 466 18.31 7.44 10.94
C VAL A 466 17.64 7.26 9.60
N TYR A 467 17.35 6.00 9.27
CA TYR A 467 16.58 5.61 8.09
C TYR A 467 15.26 4.98 8.53
N ILE A 468 14.17 5.30 7.84
CA ILE A 468 12.85 4.70 8.03
C ILE A 468 12.44 4.05 6.71
N ASP A 469 12.22 2.73 6.73
CA ASP A 469 11.93 1.92 5.55
C ASP A 469 12.91 2.16 4.39
N GLY A 470 14.20 2.29 4.70
CA GLY A 470 15.27 2.51 3.72
C GLY A 470 15.42 3.96 3.22
N LEU A 471 14.56 4.89 3.65
CA LEU A 471 14.71 6.32 3.37
C LEU A 471 15.43 7.03 4.52
N TRP A 472 16.45 7.83 4.22
CA TRP A 472 17.05 8.72 5.22
C TRP A 472 15.95 9.62 5.82
N HIS A 473 16.00 9.90 7.11
CA HIS A 473 14.97 10.68 7.81
C HIS A 473 15.56 11.89 8.54
N THR A 474 16.62 11.66 9.31
CA THR A 474 17.29 12.69 10.12
C THR A 474 18.63 12.16 10.62
N HIS A 475 19.41 13.06 11.23
CA HIS A 475 20.64 12.74 11.93
C HIS A 475 20.48 13.00 13.44
N LEU A 476 20.69 11.97 14.25
CA LEU A 476 20.73 12.04 15.72
C LEU A 476 22.09 12.57 16.16
N SER A 477 22.09 13.64 16.94
CA SER A 477 23.31 14.21 17.50
C SER A 477 23.06 14.75 18.90
N PRO A 478 23.95 14.50 19.87
CA PRO A 478 23.75 14.98 21.23
C PRO A 478 23.94 16.50 21.32
N GLY A 479 23.22 17.10 22.26
CA GLY A 479 23.33 18.53 22.58
C GLY A 479 22.75 19.47 21.51
N GLY A 480 23.32 20.67 21.39
CA GLY A 480 22.81 21.73 20.51
C GLY A 480 23.19 21.60 19.02
N GLN A 481 23.68 20.44 18.55
CA GLN A 481 24.19 20.30 17.18
C GLN A 481 23.12 20.41 16.09
N HIS A 482 21.86 20.13 16.43
CA HIS A 482 20.70 20.30 15.55
C HIS A 482 20.37 21.79 15.27
N ILE A 483 20.81 22.72 16.14
CA ILE A 483 20.49 24.15 16.08
C ILE A 483 21.01 24.75 14.78
N GLY A 484 20.10 25.26 13.95
CA GLY A 484 20.40 25.95 12.70
C GLY A 484 21.01 25.10 11.59
N LYS A 485 21.13 23.79 11.77
CA LYS A 485 21.59 22.82 10.75
C LYS A 485 20.46 21.90 10.27
N SER A 486 19.58 21.47 11.17
CA SER A 486 18.48 20.56 10.83
C SER A 486 17.26 21.32 10.32
N TYR A 487 16.59 20.79 9.30
CA TYR A 487 15.28 21.30 8.85
C TYR A 487 14.24 21.21 9.99
N THR A 488 14.32 20.20 10.87
CA THR A 488 13.39 20.01 11.99
C THR A 488 13.40 21.19 12.97
N TRP A 489 14.60 21.74 13.24
CA TRP A 489 14.73 22.97 14.04
C TRP A 489 14.21 24.19 13.27
N MET A 490 14.50 24.28 11.97
CA MET A 490 14.03 25.39 11.11
C MET A 490 12.49 25.44 11.03
N MET A 491 11.82 24.28 10.95
CA MET A 491 10.35 24.17 10.94
C MET A 491 9.75 24.84 12.18
N ALA A 492 10.28 24.54 13.38
CA ALA A 492 9.77 25.11 14.62
C ALA A 492 10.04 26.62 14.74
N VAL A 493 11.28 27.04 14.46
CA VAL A 493 11.68 28.44 14.61
C VAL A 493 10.99 29.34 13.60
N SER A 494 10.91 28.93 12.34
CA SER A 494 10.27 29.72 11.30
C SER A 494 8.77 29.91 11.59
N ALA A 495 8.07 28.87 12.06
CA ALA A 495 6.68 28.96 12.50
C ALA A 495 6.48 29.94 13.67
N LEU A 496 7.41 29.97 14.64
CA LEU A 496 7.35 30.92 15.76
C LEU A 496 7.61 32.36 15.32
N LEU A 497 8.54 32.57 14.40
CA LEU A 497 8.84 33.88 13.85
C LEU A 497 7.68 34.47 13.05
N ALA A 498 6.85 33.63 12.44
CA ALA A 498 5.71 34.04 11.63
C ALA A 498 4.53 34.62 12.43
N ARG A 499 4.59 34.60 13.77
CA ARG A 499 3.53 35.07 14.66
C ARG A 499 3.91 36.40 15.32
N ASP A 500 3.04 37.40 15.16
CA ASP A 500 3.13 38.70 15.81
C ASP A 500 2.19 38.71 17.04
N ASP A 501 2.72 38.73 18.26
CA ASP A 501 2.09 39.30 19.49
C ASP A 501 1.93 38.37 20.71
N GLU A 502 1.72 37.05 20.58
CA GLU A 502 1.55 36.16 21.75
C GLU A 502 2.43 34.89 21.72
N PRO A 503 2.88 34.38 22.90
CA PRO A 503 3.52 33.07 22.99
C PRO A 503 2.60 31.97 22.43
N ALA A 504 3.14 31.12 21.56
CA ALA A 504 2.39 29.98 21.07
C ALA A 504 2.23 28.96 22.20
N GLN A 505 0.99 28.66 22.58
CA GLN A 505 0.70 27.72 23.65
C GLN A 505 0.30 26.35 23.12
N ASP A 506 -0.66 26.27 22.19
CA ASP A 506 -1.14 25.00 21.68
C ASP A 506 -0.51 24.70 20.32
N ILE A 507 0.38 23.72 20.30
CA ILE A 507 1.18 23.39 19.11
C ILE A 507 0.88 21.95 18.71
N LEU A 508 0.67 21.73 17.41
CA LEU A 508 0.53 20.40 16.83
C LEU A 508 1.73 20.09 15.94
N VAL A 509 2.35 18.93 16.14
CA VAL A 509 3.41 18.39 15.28
C VAL A 509 2.90 17.13 14.58
N ILE A 510 2.84 17.15 13.25
CA ILE A 510 2.43 16.03 12.42
C ILE A 510 3.68 15.42 11.78
N GLY A 511 3.92 14.13 12.05
CA GLY A 511 5.20 13.48 11.79
C GLY A 511 6.20 13.85 12.89
N ASN A 512 6.01 13.29 14.09
CA ASN A 512 6.92 13.55 15.21
C ASN A 512 8.34 13.07 14.89
N GLY A 513 8.45 11.93 14.21
CA GLY A 513 9.71 11.25 13.97
C GLY A 513 10.45 10.98 15.29
N VAL A 514 11.72 11.34 15.31
CA VAL A 514 12.57 11.29 16.52
C VAL A 514 12.35 12.48 17.49
N GLY A 515 11.37 13.34 17.24
CA GLY A 515 10.88 14.36 18.18
C GLY A 515 11.62 15.69 18.21
N LEU A 516 12.62 15.92 17.35
CA LEU A 516 13.43 17.16 17.37
C LEU A 516 12.61 18.44 17.20
N THR A 517 11.62 18.44 16.31
CA THR A 517 10.71 19.59 16.12
C THR A 517 9.90 19.86 17.38
N ALA A 518 9.30 18.82 17.96
CA ALA A 518 8.52 18.92 19.20
C ALA A 518 9.37 19.36 20.39
N SER A 519 10.58 18.81 20.54
CA SER A 519 11.55 19.22 21.56
C SER A 519 12.02 20.67 21.39
N THR A 520 12.15 21.15 20.16
CA THR A 520 12.46 22.56 19.89
C THR A 520 11.36 23.48 20.39
N PHE A 521 10.08 23.13 20.15
CA PHE A 521 8.94 23.87 20.70
C PHE A 521 8.85 23.79 22.22
N ALA A 522 9.10 22.62 22.81
CA ALA A 522 9.14 22.42 24.26
C ALA A 522 10.24 23.25 24.95
N GLY A 523 11.19 23.80 24.18
CA GLY A 523 12.11 24.82 24.68
C GLY A 523 11.42 26.11 25.17
N GLN A 524 10.13 26.30 24.89
CA GLN A 524 9.29 27.36 25.45
C GLN A 524 8.51 26.85 26.69
N PRO A 525 8.56 27.53 27.85
CA PRO A 525 7.93 27.04 29.09
C PRO A 525 6.41 26.82 29.01
N GLU A 526 5.70 27.61 28.21
CA GLU A 526 4.23 27.58 28.12
C GLU A 526 3.68 26.66 27.01
N ALA A 527 4.56 26.04 26.22
CA ALA A 527 4.15 25.22 25.09
C ALA A 527 3.52 23.90 25.56
N ARG A 528 2.37 23.56 24.96
CA ARG A 528 1.71 22.26 25.00
C ARG A 528 1.74 21.68 23.60
N ILE A 529 2.48 20.61 23.42
CA ILE A 529 2.71 19.98 22.12
C ILE A 529 1.89 18.70 22.04
N ASP A 530 0.90 18.66 21.15
CA ASP A 530 0.34 17.41 20.68
C ASP A 530 1.17 16.95 19.47
N ALA A 531 1.47 15.66 19.36
CA ALA A 531 2.23 15.11 18.25
C ALA A 531 1.54 13.88 17.67
N TYR A 532 1.30 13.85 16.36
CA TYR A 532 0.84 12.66 15.64
C TYR A 532 2.02 11.96 15.00
N GLU A 533 2.19 10.67 15.31
CA GLU A 533 3.21 9.80 14.72
C GLU A 533 2.57 8.47 14.33
N ILE A 534 2.78 8.04 13.09
CA ILE A 534 2.17 6.81 12.58
C ILE A 534 3.06 5.59 12.86
N ASN A 535 4.37 5.76 12.89
CA ASN A 535 5.32 4.67 13.04
C ASN A 535 5.67 4.43 14.50
N ARG A 536 4.94 3.51 15.14
CA ARG A 536 5.15 3.16 16.54
C ARG A 536 6.51 2.52 16.84
N THR A 537 7.23 2.00 15.84
CA THR A 537 8.59 1.49 16.00
C THR A 537 9.55 2.57 16.56
N LEU A 538 9.27 3.85 16.31
CA LEU A 538 10.04 4.97 16.86
C LEU A 538 9.95 5.09 18.39
N GLU A 539 8.97 4.47 19.05
CA GLU A 539 8.85 4.44 20.50
C GLU A 539 10.12 3.88 21.16
N GLU A 540 10.72 2.85 20.55
CA GLU A 540 11.96 2.25 21.02
C GLU A 540 13.17 3.14 20.77
N VAL A 541 13.21 3.84 19.63
CA VAL A 541 14.29 4.80 19.29
C VAL A 541 14.29 5.98 20.25
N LEU A 542 13.12 6.55 20.55
CA LEU A 542 12.97 7.64 21.52
C LEU A 542 13.41 7.24 22.93
N ARG A 543 13.28 5.97 23.30
CA ARG A 543 13.73 5.43 24.58
C ARG A 543 15.25 5.21 24.61
N ASP A 544 15.80 4.65 23.54
CA ASP A 544 17.20 4.23 23.49
C ASP A 544 18.17 5.40 23.21
N TYR A 545 17.70 6.45 22.53
CA TYR A 545 18.48 7.66 22.17
C TYR A 545 17.90 8.92 22.85
N GLU A 546 17.62 8.84 24.15
CA GLU A 546 16.97 9.91 24.91
C GLU A 546 17.76 11.23 24.85
N ALA A 547 19.09 11.19 24.87
CA ALA A 547 19.93 12.39 24.85
C ALA A 547 19.92 13.09 23.48
N GLU A 548 20.01 12.31 22.40
CA GLU A 548 20.08 12.78 21.01
C GLU A 548 18.70 13.25 20.51
N THR A 549 17.62 12.74 21.09
CA THR A 549 16.24 13.15 20.82
C THR A 549 15.76 14.28 21.75
N LEU A 550 16.65 14.82 22.59
CA LEU A 550 16.37 15.88 23.57
C LEU A 550 15.24 15.52 24.55
N GLY A 551 15.15 14.24 24.90
CA GLY A 551 14.15 13.71 25.83
C GLY A 551 12.74 13.70 25.28
N ALA A 552 12.53 13.75 23.96
CA ALA A 552 11.22 13.90 23.34
C ALA A 552 10.17 12.89 23.87
N GLY A 553 10.57 11.62 24.04
CA GLY A 553 9.67 10.56 24.51
C GLY A 553 9.24 10.65 25.98
N ARG A 554 9.89 11.48 26.80
CA ARG A 554 9.60 11.66 28.24
C ARG A 554 9.29 13.11 28.63
N ASN A 555 9.37 14.04 27.68
CA ASN A 555 9.11 15.44 27.95
C ASN A 555 7.63 15.65 28.30
N PRO A 556 7.29 16.19 29.49
CA PRO A 556 5.90 16.35 29.92
C PRO A 556 5.10 17.36 29.07
N GLN A 557 5.76 18.20 28.28
CA GLN A 557 5.12 19.12 27.35
C GLN A 557 4.70 18.45 26.03
N ILE A 558 5.21 17.25 25.74
CA ILE A 558 5.00 16.55 24.47
C ILE A 558 4.08 15.36 24.70
N LYS A 559 2.91 15.37 24.06
CA LYS A 559 1.94 14.28 24.07
C LYS A 559 1.93 13.61 22.70
N ILE A 560 2.59 12.47 22.58
CA ILE A 560 2.64 11.67 21.35
C ILE A 560 1.39 10.78 21.27
N ALA A 561 0.65 10.91 20.17
CA ALA A 561 -0.43 10.04 19.77
C ALA A 561 0.02 9.18 18.58
N TRP A 562 0.16 7.87 18.83
CA TRP A 562 0.58 6.87 17.84
C TRP A 562 -0.57 6.51 16.90
N MET A 563 -0.83 7.37 15.91
CA MET A 563 -1.93 7.23 14.96
C MET A 563 -1.72 8.06 13.70
N ASP A 564 -2.49 7.75 12.66
CA ASP A 564 -2.59 8.61 11.48
C ASP A 564 -3.04 10.05 11.84
N ALA A 565 -2.29 11.03 11.33
CA ALA A 565 -2.54 12.44 11.60
C ALA A 565 -3.85 12.96 11.01
N ARG A 566 -4.25 12.47 9.83
CA ARG A 566 -5.49 12.91 9.17
C ARG A 566 -6.71 12.45 9.96
N SER A 567 -6.70 11.22 10.46
CA SER A 567 -7.67 10.74 11.45
C SER A 567 -7.64 11.52 12.74
N GLY A 568 -6.46 11.76 13.30
CA GLY A 568 -6.31 12.54 14.53
C GLY A 568 -6.98 13.92 14.41
N LEU A 569 -6.66 14.65 13.33
CA LEU A 569 -7.23 15.96 12.99
C LEU A 569 -8.74 15.91 12.72
N ALA A 570 -9.22 14.89 12.02
CA ALA A 570 -10.62 14.73 11.68
C ALA A 570 -11.50 14.45 12.91
N LEU A 571 -10.97 13.67 13.86
CA LEU A 571 -11.70 13.21 15.05
C LEU A 571 -11.59 14.18 16.23
N ASN A 572 -10.53 14.98 16.29
CA ASN A 572 -10.30 16.01 17.31
C ASN A 572 -10.82 17.38 16.84
N THR A 573 -11.44 18.16 17.73
CA THR A 573 -11.90 19.53 17.44
C THR A 573 -11.00 20.62 18.02
N LYS A 574 -9.92 20.26 18.73
CA LYS A 574 -8.95 21.21 19.31
C LYS A 574 -8.32 22.07 18.19
N GLN A 575 -8.19 23.36 18.48
CA GLN A 575 -7.52 24.32 17.61
C GLN A 575 -6.13 24.67 18.15
N TYR A 576 -5.23 25.01 17.24
CA TYR A 576 -3.81 25.20 17.51
C TYR A 576 -3.33 26.57 17.06
N ASP A 577 -2.36 27.09 17.80
CA ASP A 577 -1.58 28.28 17.49
C ASP A 577 -0.64 28.03 16.31
N ILE A 578 -0.01 26.86 16.32
CA ILE A 578 0.93 26.42 15.29
C ILE A 578 0.60 24.98 14.95
N ILE A 579 0.52 24.69 13.65
CA ILE A 579 0.54 23.32 13.15
C ILE A 579 1.81 23.15 12.30
N VAL A 580 2.64 22.18 12.66
CA VAL A 580 3.77 21.77 11.83
C VAL A 580 3.43 20.46 11.15
N SER A 581 3.57 20.41 9.83
CA SER A 581 3.31 19.23 9.00
C SER A 581 4.59 18.82 8.26
N ALA A 582 5.29 17.82 8.80
CA ALA A 582 6.51 17.26 8.20
C ALA A 582 6.46 15.71 8.08
N PRO A 583 5.43 15.12 7.44
CA PRO A 583 5.18 13.69 7.59
C PRO A 583 6.03 12.80 6.68
N LEU A 584 6.28 13.20 5.42
CA LEU A 584 6.86 12.30 4.39
C LEU A 584 7.65 13.09 3.34
N TYR A 585 8.51 12.38 2.60
CA TYR A 585 9.12 12.91 1.38
C TYR A 585 8.08 13.15 0.29
N LEU A 586 8.27 14.20 -0.52
CA LEU A 586 7.34 14.53 -1.60
C LEU A 586 7.11 13.36 -2.58
N ARG A 587 8.15 12.56 -2.84
CA ARG A 587 8.11 11.38 -3.74
C ARG A 587 7.61 10.08 -3.10
N GLN A 588 7.44 10.04 -1.78
CA GLN A 588 7.08 8.83 -1.05
C GLN A 588 5.60 8.49 -1.23
N ALA A 589 5.26 7.20 -1.27
CA ALA A 589 3.87 6.78 -1.44
C ALA A 589 2.99 7.31 -0.31
N GLY A 590 1.83 7.87 -0.67
CA GLY A 590 0.92 8.49 0.29
C GLY A 590 1.24 9.93 0.66
N SER A 591 2.34 10.54 0.21
CA SER A 591 2.64 11.95 0.52
C SER A 591 1.54 12.92 0.10
N SER A 592 0.81 12.64 -0.99
CA SER A 592 -0.29 13.50 -1.44
C SER A 592 -1.46 13.55 -0.44
N THR A 593 -1.64 12.54 0.40
CA THR A 593 -2.75 12.52 1.37
C THR A 593 -2.58 13.55 2.50
N LEU A 594 -1.34 14.01 2.71
CA LEU A 594 -0.96 15.05 3.68
C LEU A 594 -0.42 16.31 2.98
N LEU A 595 -0.73 16.47 1.69
CA LEU A 595 -0.38 17.64 0.86
C LEU A 595 -1.52 18.03 -0.10
N SER A 596 -2.70 17.41 0.04
CA SER A 596 -3.87 17.73 -0.78
C SER A 596 -4.56 19.00 -0.30
N LYS A 597 -5.32 19.63 -1.20
CA LYS A 597 -6.20 20.75 -0.89
C LYS A 597 -7.10 20.44 0.30
N GLU A 598 -7.76 19.28 0.28
CA GLU A 598 -8.68 18.83 1.33
C GLU A 598 -7.98 18.66 2.69
N TYR A 599 -6.72 18.20 2.68
CA TYR A 599 -5.92 18.15 3.90
C TYR A 599 -5.56 19.55 4.43
N PHE A 600 -5.18 20.48 3.55
CA PHE A 600 -4.90 21.86 3.98
C PHE A 600 -6.15 22.58 4.48
N GLU A 601 -7.32 22.34 3.88
CA GLU A 601 -8.60 22.82 4.41
C GLU A 601 -8.88 22.26 5.82
N LEU A 602 -8.57 20.98 6.05
CA LEU A 602 -8.65 20.36 7.37
C LEU A 602 -7.68 21.02 8.36
N LEU A 603 -6.44 21.34 7.96
CA LEU A 603 -5.51 22.09 8.80
C LEU A 603 -6.04 23.48 9.13
N GLY A 604 -6.56 24.21 8.15
CA GLY A 604 -7.14 25.54 8.33
C GLY A 604 -8.29 25.55 9.35
N ARG A 605 -9.17 24.55 9.33
CA ARG A 605 -10.25 24.37 10.34
C ARG A 605 -9.74 24.12 11.76
N ARG A 606 -8.46 23.75 11.91
CA ARG A 606 -7.80 23.47 13.19
C ARG A 606 -6.84 24.58 13.63
N LEU A 607 -6.76 25.69 12.91
CA LEU A 607 -6.03 26.87 13.34
C LEU A 607 -6.91 27.78 14.20
N LYS A 608 -6.30 28.36 15.24
CA LYS A 608 -6.84 29.56 15.91
C LYS A 608 -6.69 30.78 14.99
N PRO A 609 -7.39 31.90 15.27
CA PRO A 609 -7.07 33.19 14.64
C PRO A 609 -5.58 33.54 14.80
N LYS A 610 -4.94 34.11 13.77
CA LYS A 610 -3.48 34.32 13.69
C LYS A 610 -2.64 33.04 13.76
N GLY A 611 -3.27 31.87 13.63
CA GLY A 611 -2.59 30.58 13.61
C GLY A 611 -1.81 30.37 12.32
N VAL A 612 -0.68 29.68 12.41
CA VAL A 612 0.19 29.43 11.25
C VAL A 612 0.40 27.93 11.02
N VAL A 613 0.52 27.54 9.76
CA VAL A 613 0.94 26.20 9.36
C VAL A 613 2.36 26.28 8.81
N ALA A 614 3.27 25.45 9.29
CA ALA A 614 4.56 25.23 8.64
C ALA A 614 4.57 23.84 8.00
N VAL A 615 4.80 23.79 6.69
CA VAL A 615 4.80 22.58 5.88
C VAL A 615 6.20 22.30 5.38
N TYR A 616 6.64 21.06 5.55
CA TYR A 616 7.87 20.57 4.98
C TYR A 616 7.72 20.40 3.46
N ALA A 617 8.57 21.08 2.70
CA ALA A 617 8.52 21.13 1.24
C ALA A 617 9.89 20.76 0.61
N HIS A 618 10.69 19.94 1.29
CA HIS A 618 12.05 19.56 0.91
C HIS A 618 12.14 18.49 -0.19
N GLU A 619 13.31 18.42 -0.84
CA GLU A 619 13.78 17.32 -1.72
C GLU A 619 12.86 16.91 -2.89
N GLY A 620 11.92 17.77 -3.25
CA GLY A 620 11.18 17.66 -4.51
C GLY A 620 11.92 18.30 -5.67
N THR A 621 11.52 17.93 -6.88
CA THR A 621 11.82 18.70 -8.07
C THR A 621 11.11 20.07 -8.03
N PRO A 622 11.59 21.10 -8.76
CA PRO A 622 10.92 22.40 -8.82
C PRO A 622 9.42 22.30 -9.15
N ALA A 623 9.03 21.33 -9.98
CA ALA A 623 7.64 21.04 -10.30
C ALA A 623 6.82 20.57 -9.07
N GLN A 624 7.35 19.64 -8.28
CA GLN A 624 6.68 19.16 -7.05
C GLN A 624 6.52 20.29 -6.03
N SER A 625 7.59 21.07 -5.78
CA SER A 625 7.52 22.21 -4.86
C SER A 625 6.52 23.26 -5.35
N THR A 626 6.43 23.50 -6.66
CA THR A 626 5.42 24.40 -7.25
C THR A 626 4.00 23.91 -7.02
N LEU A 627 3.73 22.62 -7.18
CA LEU A 627 2.43 22.03 -6.90
C LEU A 627 2.03 22.18 -5.42
N VAL A 628 2.94 21.92 -4.48
CA VAL A 628 2.68 22.11 -3.04
C VAL A 628 2.34 23.57 -2.75
N ARG A 629 3.14 24.51 -3.26
CA ARG A 629 2.92 25.95 -3.08
C ARG A 629 1.58 26.44 -3.64
N ARG A 630 1.21 25.98 -4.83
CA ARG A 630 -0.08 26.31 -5.47
C ARG A 630 -1.25 25.75 -4.68
N THR A 631 -1.11 24.51 -4.21
CA THR A 631 -2.16 23.84 -3.41
C THR A 631 -2.40 24.61 -2.11
N ILE A 632 -1.33 25.00 -1.42
CA ILE A 632 -1.44 25.83 -0.20
C ILE A 632 -2.03 27.21 -0.50
N ALA A 633 -1.59 27.87 -1.58
CA ALA A 633 -2.13 29.16 -2.01
C ALA A 633 -3.62 29.12 -2.38
N SER A 634 -4.17 27.94 -2.67
CA SER A 634 -5.60 27.76 -2.93
C SER A 634 -6.46 27.69 -1.66
N VAL A 635 -5.83 27.62 -0.49
CA VAL A 635 -6.48 27.46 0.82
C VAL A 635 -6.12 28.60 1.79
N PHE A 636 -4.89 29.11 1.75
CA PHE A 636 -4.40 30.16 2.64
C PHE A 636 -4.04 31.44 1.87
N ASP A 637 -4.40 32.59 2.44
CA ASP A 637 -4.22 33.90 1.79
C ASP A 637 -2.75 34.36 1.77
N TYR A 638 -1.96 33.98 2.77
CA TYR A 638 -0.56 34.39 2.91
C TYR A 638 0.36 33.17 3.00
N GLN A 639 1.51 33.25 2.32
CA GLN A 639 2.58 32.25 2.44
C GLN A 639 3.96 32.90 2.42
N GLN A 640 4.93 32.27 3.10
CA GLN A 640 6.33 32.68 3.10
C GLN A 640 7.20 31.42 3.15
N THR A 641 8.27 31.36 2.34
CA THR A 641 9.20 30.24 2.36
C THR A 641 10.51 30.56 3.05
N PHE A 642 11.16 29.53 3.58
CA PHE A 642 12.43 29.59 4.27
C PHE A 642 13.42 28.55 3.75
N ASP A 643 14.68 28.91 3.86
CA ASP A 643 15.85 28.04 3.69
C ASP A 643 15.89 27.36 2.32
N LYS A 644 15.70 28.13 1.23
CA LYS A 644 15.61 27.63 -0.14
C LYS A 644 14.36 26.77 -0.37
N HIS A 645 13.21 27.26 0.07
CA HIS A 645 11.91 26.62 -0.08
C HIS A 645 11.73 25.28 0.67
N VAL A 646 12.61 24.98 1.63
CA VAL A 646 12.52 23.77 2.46
C VAL A 646 11.34 23.81 3.40
N VAL A 647 11.08 24.98 3.98
CA VAL A 647 9.94 25.22 4.87
C VAL A 647 9.01 26.23 4.22
N LEU A 648 7.73 25.91 4.20
CA LEU A 648 6.68 26.80 3.71
C LEU A 648 5.72 27.12 4.84
N ILE A 649 5.62 28.39 5.19
CA ILE A 649 4.70 28.89 6.19
C ILE A 649 3.46 29.44 5.49
N ALA A 650 2.27 29.11 5.99
CA ALA A 650 1.00 29.59 5.48
C ALA A 650 0.06 30.06 6.60
N SER A 651 -0.77 31.06 6.31
CA SER A 651 -1.74 31.65 7.23
C SER A 651 -2.85 32.37 6.47
N ASN A 652 -4.01 32.55 7.11
CA ASN A 652 -5.06 33.46 6.64
C ASN A 652 -4.86 34.90 7.12
N ASP A 653 -3.92 35.10 8.03
CA ASP A 653 -3.49 36.41 8.52
C ASP A 653 -2.12 36.78 7.92
N PRO A 654 -1.82 38.08 7.72
CA PRO A 654 -0.52 38.52 7.20
C PRO A 654 0.66 37.94 7.97
N ILE A 655 1.58 37.29 7.26
CA ILE A 655 2.82 36.76 7.83
C ILE A 655 3.88 37.87 7.82
N ARG A 656 4.35 38.27 9.00
CA ARG A 656 5.43 39.25 9.16
C ARG A 656 6.61 38.61 9.88
N ILE A 657 7.73 38.48 9.18
CA ILE A 657 8.96 37.93 9.74
C ILE A 657 10.08 38.93 9.53
N ASP A 658 10.45 39.59 10.61
CA ASP A 658 11.44 40.66 10.60
C ASP A 658 12.34 40.61 11.85
N ARG A 659 13.19 41.64 11.99
CA ARG A 659 14.10 41.75 13.15
C ARG A 659 13.36 41.95 14.47
N GLU A 660 12.18 42.56 14.45
CA GLU A 660 11.38 42.78 15.65
C GLU A 660 10.81 41.46 16.17
N ALA A 661 10.23 40.64 15.29
CA ALA A 661 9.74 39.31 15.61
C ALA A 661 10.85 38.41 16.19
N LEU A 662 12.06 38.44 15.58
CA LEU A 662 13.22 37.72 16.10
C LEU A 662 13.63 38.21 17.49
N ALA A 663 13.74 39.53 17.68
CA ALA A 663 14.11 40.09 18.98
C ALA A 663 13.08 39.77 20.07
N LYS A 664 11.78 39.79 19.75
CA LYS A 664 10.71 39.35 20.66
C LYS A 664 10.93 37.90 21.10
N LEU A 665 11.24 37.00 20.16
CA LEU A 665 11.47 35.58 20.45
C LEU A 665 12.76 35.33 21.27
N GLU A 666 13.84 36.06 20.96
CA GLU A 666 15.11 36.02 21.70
C GLU A 666 14.99 36.53 23.13
N ASN A 667 14.05 37.43 23.41
CA ASN A 667 13.84 38.00 24.74
C ASN A 667 12.90 37.16 25.64
N ARG A 668 12.31 36.08 25.12
CA ARG A 668 11.46 35.18 25.92
C ARG A 668 12.29 34.32 26.90
N PRO A 669 11.67 33.83 27.99
CA PRO A 669 12.29 32.80 28.83
C PRO A 669 12.29 31.44 28.12
N GLY A 670 13.20 30.56 28.52
CA GLY A 670 13.26 29.18 28.04
C GLY A 670 14.53 28.83 27.27
N VAL A 671 14.66 27.53 26.99
CA VAL A 671 15.81 26.94 26.29
C VAL A 671 15.89 27.46 24.86
N LEU A 672 14.76 27.55 24.16
CA LEU A 672 14.74 27.98 22.75
C LEU A 672 15.27 29.41 22.58
N ALA A 673 14.86 30.34 23.44
CA ALA A 673 15.34 31.72 23.39
C ALA A 673 16.86 31.79 23.62
N ALA A 674 17.41 30.97 24.52
CA ALA A 674 18.86 30.86 24.70
C ALA A 674 19.57 30.28 23.46
N GLN A 675 18.97 29.30 22.79
CA GLN A 675 19.49 28.75 21.53
C GLN A 675 19.56 29.81 20.44
N LEU A 676 18.52 30.64 20.29
CA LEU A 676 18.48 31.72 19.30
C LEU A 676 19.57 32.78 19.55
N ARG A 677 19.72 33.24 20.80
CA ARG A 677 20.79 34.19 21.18
C ARG A 677 22.19 33.63 20.88
N ASN A 678 22.41 32.34 21.17
CA ASN A 678 23.69 31.68 20.91
C ASN A 678 23.95 31.45 19.41
N TYR A 679 22.90 31.16 18.63
CA TYR A 679 22.96 31.04 17.18
C TYR A 679 23.45 32.34 16.53
N GLY A 680 22.94 33.48 16.99
CA GLY A 680 23.39 34.80 16.54
C GLY A 680 24.84 35.14 16.90
N ALA A 681 25.40 34.49 17.92
CA ALA A 681 26.71 34.82 18.49
C ALA A 681 27.89 33.98 17.93
N THR A 682 27.66 32.81 17.32
CA THR A 682 28.73 31.83 17.04
C THR A 682 28.75 31.29 15.61
N ARG A 683 29.70 31.80 14.80
CA ARG A 683 30.48 30.99 13.84
C ARG A 683 31.89 31.59 13.71
N ALA A 684 32.91 30.75 13.87
CA ALA A 684 34.30 31.10 13.58
C ALA A 684 34.39 31.63 12.14
N GLY A 685 34.73 32.92 11.98
CA GLY A 685 34.77 33.59 10.67
C GLY A 685 34.08 34.96 10.58
N GLY A 686 33.48 35.47 11.66
CA GLY A 686 33.13 36.90 11.78
C GLY A 686 31.90 37.38 11.00
N ARG A 687 31.13 36.52 10.32
CA ARG A 687 29.80 36.88 9.81
C ARG A 687 28.72 36.30 10.72
N ARG A 688 27.87 37.17 11.29
CA ARG A 688 26.60 36.77 11.93
C ARG A 688 25.82 35.90 10.93
N ALA A 689 25.48 34.67 11.29
CA ALA A 689 24.53 33.90 10.51
C ALA A 689 23.14 34.49 10.78
N ASP A 690 22.70 35.43 9.94
CA ASP A 690 21.40 36.07 10.09
C ASP A 690 20.32 35.05 9.72
N LEU A 691 19.50 34.65 10.70
CA LEU A 691 18.36 33.76 10.46
C LEU A 691 17.39 34.36 9.44
N LEU A 692 17.29 35.70 9.38
CA LEU A 692 16.49 36.41 8.38
C LEU A 692 17.11 36.34 6.98
N ALA A 693 18.40 36.04 6.84
CA ALA A 693 19.01 35.78 5.53
C ALA A 693 18.57 34.44 4.92
N ARG A 694 17.94 33.57 5.71
CA ARG A 694 17.28 32.34 5.23
C ARG A 694 15.83 32.57 4.80
N LEU A 695 15.28 33.76 5.04
CA LEU A 695 14.00 34.15 4.49
C LEU A 695 14.16 34.21 2.96
N ASP A 696 13.42 33.37 2.25
CA ASP A 696 13.44 33.46 0.79
C ASP A 696 12.77 34.77 0.38
N ARG A 697 13.29 35.43 -0.65
CA ARG A 697 12.57 36.56 -1.25
C ARG A 697 11.19 36.08 -1.68
N PRO A 698 10.15 36.93 -1.62
CA PRO A 698 8.87 36.58 -2.22
C PRO A 698 9.15 36.19 -3.66
N SER A 699 9.03 34.89 -3.95
CA SER A 699 8.93 34.45 -5.33
C SER A 699 7.68 35.11 -5.88
N ALA A 700 7.73 35.56 -7.13
CA ALA A 700 6.60 36.19 -7.82
C ALA A 700 5.28 35.51 -7.42
N PRO A 701 4.16 36.26 -7.29
CA PRO A 701 2.88 35.72 -6.83
C PRO A 701 2.65 34.38 -7.51
N VAL A 702 2.45 33.33 -6.69
CA VAL A 702 2.26 31.98 -7.22
C VAL A 702 0.98 32.02 -8.01
N ARG A 703 1.10 32.08 -9.35
CA ARG A 703 -0.07 31.99 -10.23
C ARG A 703 -0.77 30.67 -9.90
N LEU A 704 -2.05 30.76 -9.57
CA LEU A 704 -2.91 29.60 -9.40
C LEU A 704 -3.02 28.93 -10.77
N GLY A 705 -2.26 27.85 -10.95
CA GLY A 705 -2.35 26.99 -12.13
C GLY A 705 -3.63 26.15 -12.11
N LYS A 706 -3.89 25.45 -13.20
CA LYS A 706 -5.02 24.52 -13.34
C LYS A 706 -4.85 23.27 -12.46
N PHE A 707 -3.61 22.85 -12.21
CA PHE A 707 -3.32 21.63 -11.46
C PHE A 707 -2.98 21.90 -9.99
N LEU A 708 -3.70 21.23 -9.10
CA LEU A 708 -3.50 21.19 -7.65
C LEU A 708 -3.35 19.75 -7.18
N ILE A 709 -2.73 19.55 -6.03
CA ILE A 709 -2.76 18.26 -5.34
C ILE A 709 -4.15 18.15 -4.69
N THR A 710 -4.90 17.13 -5.06
CA THR A 710 -6.21 16.84 -4.44
C THR A 710 -6.25 15.38 -4.00
N ASP A 711 -7.20 15.04 -3.16
CA ASP A 711 -7.45 13.65 -2.80
C ASP A 711 -7.69 12.78 -4.03
N ASP A 712 -8.36 13.31 -5.07
CA ASP A 712 -8.59 12.62 -6.34
C ASP A 712 -7.32 12.53 -7.21
N HIS A 713 -6.49 13.57 -7.22
CA HIS A 713 -5.28 13.70 -8.05
C HIS A 713 -3.99 13.76 -7.20
N PRO A 714 -3.33 12.61 -6.96
CA PRO A 714 -2.15 12.53 -6.10
C PRO A 714 -0.84 12.88 -6.83
N LEU A 715 -0.76 14.09 -7.38
CA LEU A 715 0.28 14.47 -8.35
C LEU A 715 1.71 14.47 -7.78
N VAL A 716 1.87 14.84 -6.50
CA VAL A 716 3.20 15.06 -5.92
C VAL A 716 3.99 13.77 -5.75
N GLU A 717 3.30 12.64 -5.57
CA GLU A 717 3.87 11.28 -5.48
C GLU A 717 4.55 10.82 -6.78
N TYR A 718 4.18 11.40 -7.93
CA TYR A 718 4.64 10.99 -9.25
C TYR A 718 5.49 12.08 -9.91
N ILE A 719 6.81 12.05 -9.69
CA ILE A 719 7.76 13.07 -10.15
C ILE A 719 7.59 13.40 -11.65
N TRP A 720 7.50 12.36 -12.50
CA TRP A 720 7.39 12.54 -13.95
C TRP A 720 6.07 13.20 -14.35
N ALA A 721 4.97 12.89 -13.66
CA ALA A 721 3.66 13.48 -13.91
C ALA A 721 3.63 14.93 -13.45
N ALA A 722 4.19 15.21 -12.26
CA ALA A 722 4.35 16.57 -11.74
C ALA A 722 5.13 17.46 -12.72
N ARG A 723 6.27 17.00 -13.25
CA ARG A 723 7.04 17.74 -14.26
C ARG A 723 6.22 18.02 -15.50
N ARG A 724 5.64 16.97 -16.10
CA ARG A 724 4.85 17.09 -17.34
C ARG A 724 3.71 18.09 -17.21
N LEU A 725 2.98 18.09 -16.09
CA LEU A 725 1.83 18.97 -15.91
C LEU A 725 2.22 20.43 -15.65
N VAL A 726 3.33 20.66 -14.95
CA VAL A 726 3.88 22.01 -14.75
C VAL A 726 4.46 22.57 -16.05
N ASP A 727 5.17 21.74 -16.83
CA ASP A 727 5.75 22.14 -18.12
C ASP A 727 4.67 22.49 -19.16
N ILE A 728 3.59 21.68 -19.27
CA ILE A 728 2.44 21.94 -20.17
C ILE A 728 1.80 23.30 -19.88
N GLU A 729 1.74 23.71 -18.61
CA GLU A 729 1.25 25.05 -18.29
C GLU A 729 2.22 26.13 -18.78
N SER A 730 3.53 25.95 -18.60
CA SER A 730 4.53 26.92 -19.07
C SER A 730 4.56 27.09 -20.59
N GLU A 731 4.28 26.03 -21.36
CA GLU A 731 4.25 26.07 -22.83
C GLU A 731 2.98 26.71 -23.40
N ASN A 732 1.85 26.61 -22.69
CA ASN A 732 0.58 27.21 -23.12
C ASN A 732 0.43 28.68 -22.69
N GLU A 733 1.47 29.28 -22.11
CA GLU A 733 1.48 30.70 -21.80
C GLU A 733 1.88 31.52 -23.05
N PRO A 734 1.12 32.57 -23.42
CA PRO A 734 1.64 33.56 -24.36
C PRO A 734 2.87 34.21 -23.73
N SER A 735 3.94 34.33 -24.52
CA SER A 735 5.16 35.04 -24.11
C SER A 735 4.83 36.53 -23.92
N ASP A 736 4.59 36.94 -22.68
CA ASP A 736 4.44 38.35 -22.28
C ASP A 736 5.78 39.10 -22.40
#